data_AF-A0A6I5R8T8-F1
#
_entry.id   AF-A0A6I5R8T8-F1
#
_cell.length_a   1.000
_cell.length_b   1.000
_cell.length_c   1.000
_cell.angle_alpha   90.00
_cell.angle_beta   90.00
_cell.angle_gamma   90.00
#
_symmetry.space_group_name_H-M   'P 1'
#
loop_
_entity.id
_entity.type
_entity.pdbx_description
1 polymer ?
#
loop_
_entity_poly.entity_id
_entity_poly.type
_entity_poly.pdbx_seq_one_letter_code
_entity_poly.pdbx_strand_id
1 'polypeptide(L)'
;MSTAVSETSGHWPSGHPCQSTAARSLHLKSFPNQQLILSPETQIFTPQAYGSAPQARADLINRGLTYLQQAMQAAESRHQRPVERLLLVLPDKTRTQMATNLLLDVVLQLLSTCSHPIALSLLYGLGTHPFMEAAEIERLMGSDRYRQLAALGGAIHQQSTKATTNPMMFVTVWQDSARQEILGRKLQDLKEPLLTAWATARQRGAQLWLGIFPHLVSAHEAALVLLLRSLQVLYPQGAKPMLIDCRDPRLNARLRSHLDRENIHQIQVHTPLLGLDRKTKSPLETRFLDCRGAHLVTLRQGEKYVIEVPEQLVTHDLTLVAGDTRVHPYEGRYGSGGINKMLAVGIASLNEIRRSHSTRILTHPLTCPGESDSPFVSRVAATARSIRETMLSQSKTRAMAAPYSFTAIGKSEAAIWEVAFGQKEEARQALAATFQQRYTVSVKTPIDVVVSDVEPHKATDITAGARALQYVANWHRPDNLLLNHPDQGCVALLFNPCNEPKNNLGVGNDGTKLHLDVLGDFLQQVRPQLRKNLASAASPQAVQQLLTITRQTVLQRWQQHLCSNSEATDWLEELQRLAYTGMQQAQHGSVPRDLTQFLCERMDRYGRGPNHINRAILAIEYQFQKSGDWQRLLKSLGELASLYQEHEGLGEGGQRTIRLLQLCRTFKTLAIATENVSVLDYLNWLDPPLTNYLPEAVRSRYYRQGIRASVLGLVPIHLKHTSAHEALRTAIHYGRWHKPAAAEMQVGFLTHPLILKRS
;
A
#
# COMPACT_ATOMS: atom_id res chain seq x y z
N MET A 1 -22.35 -48.97 32.29
CA MET A 1 -21.86 -49.81 31.17
C MET A 1 -21.45 -48.86 30.06
N SER A 2 -20.14 -48.70 29.93
CA SER A 2 -19.46 -47.69 29.11
C SER A 2 -18.65 -48.43 28.06
N THR A 3 -18.94 -48.23 26.78
CA THR A 3 -18.09 -48.68 25.67
C THR A 3 -17.43 -47.48 25.05
N ALA A 4 -16.13 -47.38 25.32
CA ALA A 4 -15.19 -46.45 24.72
C ALA A 4 -15.05 -46.73 23.21
N VAL A 5 -15.02 -45.66 22.40
CA VAL A 5 -14.58 -45.71 21.01
C VAL A 5 -13.22 -45.04 20.96
N SER A 6 -12.20 -45.81 20.57
CA SER A 6 -10.83 -45.35 20.49
C SER A 6 -10.62 -44.44 19.27
N GLU A 7 -10.03 -43.26 19.53
CA GLU A 7 -9.48 -42.39 18.49
C GLU A 7 -8.13 -42.96 18.06
N THR A 8 -8.05 -43.51 16.86
CA THR A 8 -6.77 -43.85 16.23
C THR A 8 -6.10 -42.58 15.71
N SER A 9 -5.04 -42.17 16.42
CA SER A 9 -4.06 -41.16 16.03
C SER A 9 -3.35 -41.55 14.72
N GLY A 10 -3.66 -40.85 13.63
CA GLY A 10 -2.91 -40.93 12.38
C GLY A 10 -1.56 -40.22 12.52
N HIS A 11 -0.49 -40.98 12.76
CA HIS A 11 0.88 -40.52 12.59
C HIS A 11 1.13 -40.19 11.11
N TRP A 12 1.54 -38.96 10.84
CA TRP A 12 2.12 -38.57 9.55
C TRP A 12 3.57 -39.07 9.50
N PRO A 13 3.95 -39.95 8.56
CA PRO A 13 5.34 -40.35 8.45
C PRO A 13 6.15 -39.20 7.85
N SER A 14 7.11 -38.72 8.63
CA SER A 14 8.27 -37.96 8.16
C SER A 14 9.12 -38.91 7.31
N GLY A 15 9.00 -38.82 5.98
CA GLY A 15 9.79 -39.61 5.04
C GLY A 15 9.97 -38.87 3.73
N HIS A 16 11.19 -38.92 3.19
CA HIS A 16 11.55 -38.43 1.86
C HIS A 16 10.54 -38.89 0.79
N PRO A 17 10.21 -38.06 -0.22
CA PRO A 17 9.14 -38.39 -1.15
C PRO A 17 9.57 -39.52 -2.08
N CYS A 18 9.04 -40.71 -1.83
CA CYS A 18 8.91 -41.74 -2.84
C CYS A 18 8.03 -41.16 -3.96
N GLN A 19 8.59 -40.99 -5.16
CA GLN A 19 7.88 -40.44 -6.32
C GLN A 19 6.83 -41.44 -6.80
N SER A 20 5.61 -41.33 -6.26
CA SER A 20 4.44 -41.94 -6.85
C SER A 20 4.20 -41.34 -8.24
N THR A 21 4.22 -42.18 -9.26
CA THR A 21 3.91 -41.87 -10.68
C THR A 21 2.40 -41.79 -10.95
N ALA A 22 1.55 -41.93 -9.93
CA ALA A 22 0.10 -41.88 -10.10
C ALA A 22 -0.42 -40.44 -10.16
N ALA A 23 -1.38 -40.20 -11.06
CA ALA A 23 -2.10 -38.93 -11.13
C ALA A 23 -2.73 -38.59 -9.76
N ARG A 24 -2.63 -37.32 -9.36
CA ARG A 24 -3.12 -36.87 -8.05
C ARG A 24 -4.50 -36.25 -8.21
N SER A 25 -5.45 -36.78 -7.45
CA SER A 25 -6.78 -36.21 -7.33
C SER A 25 -6.85 -35.21 -6.17
N LEU A 26 -7.38 -34.01 -6.43
CA LEU A 26 -7.65 -32.99 -5.41
C LEU A 26 -9.10 -32.51 -5.50
N HIS A 27 -9.78 -32.40 -4.36
CA HIS A 27 -11.04 -31.67 -4.27
C HIS A 27 -10.77 -30.16 -4.18
N LEU A 28 -11.54 -29.37 -4.93
CA LEU A 28 -11.45 -27.91 -4.85
C LEU A 28 -12.09 -27.42 -3.55
N LYS A 29 -11.42 -26.50 -2.85
CA LYS A 29 -11.94 -25.81 -1.67
C LYS A 29 -13.14 -24.93 -2.03
N SER A 30 -13.05 -24.24 -3.17
CA SER A 30 -14.10 -23.35 -3.67
C SER A 30 -15.34 -24.08 -4.17
N PHE A 31 -15.15 -25.28 -4.74
CA PHE A 31 -16.20 -26.11 -5.33
C PHE A 31 -16.04 -27.55 -4.82
N PRO A 32 -16.51 -27.88 -3.60
CA PRO A 32 -16.24 -29.16 -2.96
C PRO A 32 -16.68 -30.40 -3.76
N ASN A 33 -17.72 -30.24 -4.58
CA ASN A 33 -18.27 -31.29 -5.44
C ASN A 33 -17.45 -31.49 -6.75
N GLN A 34 -16.45 -30.64 -6.99
CA GLN A 34 -15.58 -30.71 -8.17
C GLN A 34 -14.23 -31.31 -7.78
N GLN A 35 -13.77 -32.23 -8.62
CA GLN A 35 -12.49 -32.91 -8.48
C GLN A 35 -11.56 -32.48 -9.62
N LEU A 36 -10.33 -32.16 -9.28
CA LEU A 36 -9.27 -31.81 -10.20
C LEU A 36 -8.23 -32.93 -10.24
N ILE A 37 -8.01 -33.50 -11.42
CA ILE A 37 -6.95 -34.49 -11.65
C ILE A 37 -5.72 -33.74 -12.16
N LEU A 38 -4.63 -33.81 -11.39
CA LEU A 38 -3.33 -33.23 -11.71
C LEU A 38 -2.37 -34.32 -12.20
N SER A 39 -1.56 -33.97 -13.19
CA SER A 39 -0.50 -34.85 -13.66
C SER A 39 0.62 -34.98 -12.61
N PRO A 40 1.37 -36.10 -12.59
CA PRO A 40 2.47 -36.31 -11.63
C PRO A 40 3.53 -35.20 -11.63
N GLU A 41 3.73 -34.53 -12.77
CA GLU A 41 4.71 -33.47 -12.98
C GLU A 41 4.24 -32.11 -12.43
N THR A 42 2.98 -32.00 -12.01
CA THR A 42 2.43 -30.75 -11.48
C THR A 42 3.14 -30.35 -10.17
N GLN A 43 3.67 -29.13 -10.13
CA GLN A 43 4.26 -28.55 -8.93
C GLN A 43 3.15 -28.06 -7.98
N ILE A 44 2.93 -28.77 -6.87
CA ILE A 44 1.96 -28.35 -5.85
C ILE A 44 2.68 -27.52 -4.80
N PHE A 45 2.23 -26.27 -4.63
CA PHE A 45 2.81 -25.34 -3.66
C PHE A 45 1.93 -25.23 -2.42
N THR A 46 2.49 -25.60 -1.27
CA THR A 46 1.87 -25.52 0.05
C THR A 46 2.76 -24.78 1.04
N PRO A 47 2.19 -24.07 2.04
CA PRO A 47 2.98 -23.57 3.16
C PRO A 47 3.75 -24.72 3.82
N GLN A 48 4.98 -24.46 4.24
CA GLN A 48 5.78 -25.42 5.01
C GLN A 48 5.12 -25.71 6.36
N ALA A 49 5.48 -26.81 7.02
CA ALA A 49 5.06 -27.08 8.39
C ALA A 49 5.61 -25.98 9.33
N TYR A 50 4.86 -25.64 10.39
CA TYR A 50 5.36 -24.73 11.42
C TYR A 50 6.02 -25.64 12.45
N GLY A 51 7.32 -25.47 12.67
CA GLY A 51 8.10 -26.37 13.52
C GLY A 51 7.73 -26.31 15.00
N SER A 52 6.99 -25.27 15.44
CA SER A 52 6.60 -25.09 16.84
C SER A 52 5.18 -25.59 17.12
N ALA A 53 5.01 -26.24 18.26
CA ALA A 53 3.69 -26.56 18.80
C ALA A 53 2.93 -25.28 19.23
N PRO A 54 1.59 -25.28 19.21
CA PRO A 54 0.81 -24.22 19.83
C PRO A 54 1.15 -24.04 21.32
N GLN A 55 1.24 -22.79 21.78
CA GLN A 55 1.47 -22.47 23.18
C GLN A 55 0.16 -22.55 23.97
N ALA A 56 0.26 -22.99 25.24
CA ALA A 56 -0.90 -23.03 26.12
C ALA A 56 -1.44 -21.61 26.38
N ARG A 57 -2.76 -21.45 26.39
CA ARG A 57 -3.39 -20.13 26.53
C ARG A 57 -3.03 -19.44 27.85
N ALA A 58 -2.95 -20.19 28.95
CA ALA A 58 -2.58 -19.66 30.26
C ALA A 58 -1.18 -19.03 30.27
N ASP A 59 -0.20 -19.68 29.62
CA ASP A 59 1.17 -19.15 29.51
C ASP A 59 1.21 -17.86 28.70
N LEU A 60 0.44 -17.82 27.60
CA LEU A 60 0.31 -16.63 26.76
C LEU A 60 -0.30 -15.45 27.53
N ILE A 61 -1.32 -15.70 28.35
CA ILE A 61 -1.97 -14.68 29.19
C ILE A 61 -0.98 -14.19 30.26
N ASN A 62 -0.29 -15.08 30.98
CA ASN A 62 0.68 -14.72 32.02
C ASN A 62 1.83 -13.86 31.47
N ARG A 63 2.34 -14.20 30.28
CA ARG A 63 3.33 -13.40 29.56
C ARG A 63 2.77 -12.02 29.20
N GLY A 64 1.56 -11.96 28.65
CA GLY A 64 0.89 -10.70 28.32
C GLY A 64 0.71 -9.79 29.54
N LEU A 65 0.26 -10.34 30.67
CA LEU A 65 0.12 -9.63 31.94
C LEU A 65 1.44 -9.04 32.42
N THR A 66 2.50 -9.85 32.40
CA THR A 66 3.85 -9.42 32.82
C THR A 66 4.30 -8.21 32.01
N TYR A 67 4.15 -8.26 30.68
CA TYR A 67 4.54 -7.14 29.82
C TYR A 67 3.68 -5.88 30.04
N LEU A 68 2.37 -6.06 30.23
CA LEU A 68 1.47 -4.94 30.45
C LEU A 68 1.73 -4.25 31.79
N GLN A 69 1.95 -5.02 32.86
CA GLN A 69 2.31 -4.50 34.18
C GLN A 69 3.64 -3.74 34.14
N GLN A 70 4.65 -4.26 33.44
CA GLN A 70 5.92 -3.54 33.23
C GLN A 70 5.72 -2.22 32.46
N ALA A 71 4.88 -2.22 31.43
CA ALA A 71 4.56 -1.02 30.67
C ALA A 71 3.84 0.04 31.53
N MET A 72 2.88 -0.38 32.35
CA MET A 72 2.19 0.48 33.31
C MET A 72 3.17 1.05 34.33
N GLN A 73 3.94 0.20 35.01
CA GLN A 73 4.89 0.64 36.02
C GLN A 73 5.91 1.65 35.47
N ALA A 74 6.42 1.42 34.25
CA ALA A 74 7.34 2.35 33.58
C ALA A 74 6.69 3.70 33.27
N ALA A 75 5.42 3.70 32.83
CA ALA A 75 4.66 4.91 32.58
C ALA A 75 4.37 5.67 33.88
N GLU A 76 3.87 4.99 34.90
CA GLU A 76 3.52 5.56 36.20
C GLU A 76 4.73 6.18 36.89
N SER A 77 5.87 5.48 36.88
CA SER A 77 7.12 5.99 37.46
C SER A 77 7.59 7.26 36.75
N ARG A 78 7.47 7.32 35.42
CA ARG A 78 7.92 8.47 34.62
C ARG A 78 7.04 9.71 34.82
N HIS A 79 5.74 9.53 35.01
CA HIS A 79 4.76 10.62 35.11
C HIS A 79 4.26 10.87 36.52
N GLN A 80 4.72 10.09 37.50
CA GLN A 80 4.39 10.20 38.93
C GLN A 80 2.88 10.19 39.21
N ARG A 81 2.12 9.38 38.45
CA ARG A 81 0.68 9.18 38.62
C ARG A 81 0.27 7.80 38.09
N PRO A 82 -0.81 7.20 38.63
CA PRO A 82 -1.29 5.90 38.15
C PRO A 82 -1.84 6.00 36.71
N VAL A 83 -1.86 4.86 36.02
CA VAL A 83 -2.60 4.70 34.77
C VAL A 83 -4.08 4.54 35.10
N GLU A 84 -4.92 5.44 34.60
CA GLU A 84 -6.37 5.46 34.88
C GLU A 84 -7.21 5.12 33.64
N ARG A 85 -6.63 5.27 32.44
CA ARG A 85 -7.35 5.11 31.16
C ARG A 85 -6.57 4.27 30.17
N LEU A 86 -7.13 3.12 29.78
CA LEU A 86 -6.58 2.23 28.77
C LEU A 86 -7.40 2.31 27.48
N LEU A 87 -6.70 2.47 26.35
CA LEU A 87 -7.27 2.35 25.02
C LEU A 87 -6.78 1.08 24.34
N LEU A 88 -7.69 0.25 23.84
CA LEU A 88 -7.37 -0.89 22.98
C LEU A 88 -7.75 -0.57 21.55
N VAL A 89 -6.77 -0.46 20.65
CA VAL A 89 -7.00 -0.32 19.21
C VAL A 89 -7.05 -1.72 18.60
N LEU A 90 -8.20 -2.10 18.06
CA LEU A 90 -8.52 -3.46 17.64
C LEU A 90 -8.79 -3.54 16.12
N PRO A 91 -8.44 -4.66 15.46
CA PRO A 91 -8.77 -4.88 14.06
C PRO A 91 -10.26 -5.18 13.85
N ASP A 92 -10.72 -5.00 12.62
CA ASP A 92 -12.10 -5.23 12.20
C ASP A 92 -12.42 -6.71 11.92
N LYS A 93 -13.68 -6.99 11.56
CA LYS A 93 -14.21 -8.32 11.23
C LYS A 93 -13.53 -9.03 10.05
N THR A 94 -12.79 -8.33 9.21
CA THR A 94 -12.05 -8.93 8.09
C THR A 94 -10.72 -9.56 8.52
N ARG A 95 -10.35 -9.43 9.80
CA ARG A 95 -9.16 -10.04 10.40
C ARG A 95 -9.54 -11.17 11.34
N THR A 96 -8.60 -12.07 11.55
CA THR A 96 -8.70 -12.99 12.69
C THR A 96 -8.54 -12.21 14.00
N GLN A 97 -9.12 -12.75 15.06
CA GLN A 97 -9.23 -12.09 16.36
C GLN A 97 -8.29 -12.72 17.40
N MET A 98 -7.19 -13.36 16.97
CA MET A 98 -6.31 -14.09 17.89
C MET A 98 -5.63 -13.16 18.89
N ALA A 99 -4.94 -12.12 18.38
CA ALA A 99 -4.33 -11.10 19.21
C ALA A 99 -5.38 -10.28 19.98
N THR A 100 -6.52 -9.97 19.35
CA THR A 100 -7.63 -9.23 19.97
C THR A 100 -8.14 -9.93 21.22
N ASN A 101 -8.57 -11.19 21.07
CA ASN A 101 -9.23 -11.93 22.15
C ASN A 101 -8.22 -12.33 23.23
N LEU A 102 -6.97 -12.60 22.88
CA LEU A 102 -5.92 -12.82 23.87
C LEU A 102 -5.57 -11.54 24.64
N LEU A 103 -5.49 -10.38 23.98
CA LEU A 103 -5.25 -9.10 24.64
C LEU A 103 -6.41 -8.73 25.58
N LEU A 104 -7.66 -8.98 25.16
CA LEU A 104 -8.82 -8.78 26.01
C LEU A 104 -8.76 -9.66 27.27
N ASP A 105 -8.41 -10.94 27.13
CA ASP A 105 -8.23 -11.83 28.30
C ASP A 105 -7.16 -11.28 29.26
N VAL A 106 -6.02 -10.82 28.73
CA VAL A 106 -4.94 -10.18 29.51
C VAL A 106 -5.43 -8.94 30.24
N VAL A 107 -6.15 -8.05 29.56
CA VAL A 107 -6.63 -6.79 30.15
C VAL A 107 -7.71 -7.05 31.18
N LEU A 108 -8.68 -7.93 30.90
CA LEU A 108 -9.74 -8.28 31.86
C LEU A 108 -9.16 -8.90 33.12
N GLN A 109 -8.16 -9.78 32.99
CA GLN A 109 -7.46 -10.34 34.15
C GLN A 109 -6.70 -9.27 34.94
N LEU A 110 -6.00 -8.34 34.25
CA LEU A 110 -5.35 -7.21 34.91
C LEU A 110 -6.37 -6.39 35.72
N LEU A 111 -7.49 -6.00 35.10
CA LEU A 111 -8.53 -5.17 35.72
C LEU A 111 -9.15 -5.83 36.95
N SER A 112 -9.25 -7.16 36.98
CA SER A 112 -9.72 -7.91 38.15
C SER A 112 -8.75 -7.90 39.33
N THR A 113 -7.49 -7.55 39.11
CA THR A 113 -6.41 -7.57 40.11
C THR A 113 -5.84 -6.19 40.45
N CYS A 114 -6.21 -5.15 39.70
CA CYS A 114 -5.76 -3.78 39.96
C CYS A 114 -6.40 -3.21 41.23
N SER A 115 -5.59 -2.51 42.03
CA SER A 115 -6.03 -1.87 43.28
C SER A 115 -6.82 -0.57 43.06
N HIS A 116 -6.72 0.02 41.88
CA HIS A 116 -7.43 1.25 41.49
C HIS A 116 -8.27 1.05 40.22
N PRO A 117 -9.38 1.79 40.07
CA PRO A 117 -10.24 1.66 38.90
C PRO A 117 -9.54 2.20 37.65
N ILE A 118 -9.61 1.43 36.56
CA ILE A 118 -9.07 1.80 35.25
C ILE A 118 -10.21 1.78 34.25
N ALA A 119 -10.45 2.92 33.60
CA ALA A 119 -11.43 3.02 32.52
C ALA A 119 -10.88 2.37 31.24
N LEU A 120 -11.68 1.49 30.64
CA LEU A 120 -11.32 0.76 29.44
C LEU A 120 -12.14 1.25 28.24
N SER A 121 -11.45 1.64 27.17
CA SER A 121 -12.06 1.98 25.88
C SER A 121 -11.52 1.08 24.79
N LEU A 122 -12.38 0.63 23.89
CA LEU A 122 -12.05 -0.11 22.69
C LEU A 122 -12.26 0.80 21.48
N LEU A 123 -11.32 0.79 20.54
CA LEU A 123 -11.43 1.48 19.27
C LEU A 123 -11.17 0.49 18.13
N TYR A 124 -12.24 0.05 17.49
CA TYR A 124 -12.13 -0.77 16.29
C TYR A 124 -11.71 0.10 15.10
N GLY A 125 -10.53 -0.18 14.54
CA GLY A 125 -10.03 0.45 13.33
C GLY A 125 -10.54 -0.27 12.08
N LEU A 126 -11.60 0.27 11.46
CA LEU A 126 -12.27 -0.33 10.31
C LEU A 126 -11.62 0.07 8.98
N GLY A 127 -10.79 1.11 8.98
CA GLY A 127 -10.28 1.72 7.76
C GLY A 127 -11.43 2.11 6.84
N THR A 128 -11.50 1.50 5.66
CA THR A 128 -12.56 1.79 4.70
C THR A 128 -13.87 1.04 4.95
N HIS A 129 -13.87 -0.01 5.79
CA HIS A 129 -15.02 -0.90 5.95
C HIS A 129 -16.20 -0.25 6.70
N PRO A 130 -17.43 -0.73 6.46
CA PRO A 130 -18.61 -0.28 7.19
C PRO A 130 -18.54 -0.64 8.67
N PHE A 131 -19.33 0.06 9.48
CA PHE A 131 -19.50 -0.26 10.90
C PHE A 131 -19.95 -1.70 11.12
N MET A 132 -19.46 -2.26 12.22
CA MET A 132 -19.91 -3.56 12.71
C MET A 132 -21.14 -3.37 13.58
N GLU A 133 -22.13 -4.23 13.40
CA GLU A 133 -23.30 -4.27 14.28
C GLU A 133 -22.90 -4.82 15.66
N ALA A 134 -23.66 -4.47 16.70
CA ALA A 134 -23.38 -4.94 18.06
C ALA A 134 -23.28 -6.47 18.15
N ALA A 135 -24.18 -7.18 17.48
CA ALA A 135 -24.16 -8.65 17.40
C ALA A 135 -22.91 -9.20 16.68
N GLU A 136 -22.38 -8.47 15.69
CA GLU A 136 -21.13 -8.87 15.03
C GLU A 136 -19.93 -8.71 15.99
N ILE A 137 -19.89 -7.62 16.76
CA ILE A 137 -18.85 -7.36 17.76
C ILE A 137 -18.89 -8.42 18.85
N GLU A 138 -20.07 -8.70 19.41
CA GLU A 138 -20.26 -9.74 20.42
C GLU A 138 -19.78 -11.10 19.91
N ARG A 139 -20.15 -11.48 18.67
CA ARG A 139 -19.72 -12.74 18.07
C ARG A 139 -18.21 -12.82 17.88
N LEU A 140 -17.55 -11.74 17.48
CA LEU A 140 -16.09 -11.69 17.29
C LEU A 140 -15.32 -11.78 18.60
N MET A 141 -15.83 -11.12 19.64
CA MET A 141 -15.24 -11.07 20.96
C MET A 141 -15.55 -12.32 21.80
N GLY A 142 -16.71 -12.93 21.55
CA GLY A 142 -17.33 -13.91 22.43
C GLY A 142 -18.20 -13.26 23.50
N SER A 143 -19.40 -13.81 23.72
CA SER A 143 -20.41 -13.26 24.63
C SER A 143 -19.93 -13.06 26.06
N ASP A 144 -19.03 -13.92 26.57
CA ASP A 144 -18.51 -13.78 27.93
C ASP A 144 -17.64 -12.53 28.09
N ARG A 145 -16.71 -12.29 27.16
CA ARG A 145 -15.88 -11.08 27.15
C ARG A 145 -16.72 -9.83 26.96
N TYR A 146 -17.69 -9.89 26.05
CA TYR A 146 -18.60 -8.77 25.79
C TYR A 146 -19.39 -8.37 27.04
N ARG A 147 -19.95 -9.36 27.77
CA ARG A 147 -20.65 -9.13 29.04
C ARG A 147 -19.72 -8.59 30.13
N GLN A 148 -18.51 -9.12 30.27
CA GLN A 148 -17.53 -8.63 31.24
C GLN A 148 -17.12 -7.18 30.94
N LEU A 149 -16.88 -6.85 29.67
CA LEU A 149 -16.57 -5.49 29.24
C LEU A 149 -17.72 -4.52 29.54
N ALA A 150 -18.96 -4.93 29.26
CA ALA A 150 -20.14 -4.13 29.56
C ALA A 150 -20.31 -3.90 31.07
N ALA A 151 -20.07 -4.93 31.90
CA ALA A 151 -20.12 -4.83 33.36
C ALA A 151 -19.06 -3.87 33.92
N LEU A 152 -17.91 -3.75 33.26
CA LEU A 152 -16.85 -2.80 33.60
C LEU A 152 -17.14 -1.37 33.09
N GLY A 153 -18.26 -1.14 32.42
CA GLY A 153 -18.58 0.16 31.80
C GLY A 153 -17.66 0.50 30.63
N GLY A 154 -17.08 -0.51 29.96
CA GLY A 154 -16.15 -0.30 28.86
C GLY A 154 -16.83 0.33 27.64
N ALA A 155 -16.21 1.37 27.09
CA ALA A 155 -16.73 2.06 25.91
C ALA A 155 -16.26 1.39 24.62
N ILE A 156 -17.17 1.15 23.67
CA ILE A 156 -16.82 0.60 22.35
C ILE A 156 -16.99 1.69 21.29
N HIS A 157 -15.88 2.07 20.68
CA HIS A 157 -15.80 3.01 19.57
C HIS A 157 -15.42 2.27 18.30
N GLN A 158 -15.87 2.82 17.17
CA GLN A 158 -15.51 2.34 15.85
C GLN A 158 -15.05 3.53 15.02
N GLN A 159 -13.95 3.39 14.30
CA GLN A 159 -13.44 4.40 13.37
C GLN A 159 -13.51 3.86 11.95
N SER A 160 -14.29 4.52 11.10
CA SER A 160 -14.42 4.23 9.67
C SER A 160 -14.24 5.50 8.85
N THR A 161 -13.74 5.37 7.62
CA THR A 161 -13.73 6.48 6.66
C THR A 161 -15.09 6.72 6.01
N LYS A 162 -16.09 5.86 6.26
CA LYS A 162 -17.45 6.01 5.72
C LYS A 162 -18.28 7.03 6.46
N ALA A 163 -17.98 7.25 7.75
CA ALA A 163 -18.64 8.21 8.59
C ALA A 163 -17.74 8.54 9.80
N THR A 164 -17.60 9.83 10.07
CA THR A 164 -16.85 10.32 11.23
C THR A 164 -17.74 10.25 12.47
N THR A 165 -17.47 9.28 13.34
CA THR A 165 -18.23 9.06 14.59
C THR A 165 -17.44 9.42 15.83
N ASN A 166 -16.13 9.67 15.69
CA ASN A 166 -15.25 10.05 16.78
C ASN A 166 -14.76 11.48 16.60
N PRO A 167 -14.51 12.23 17.68
CA PRO A 167 -13.72 13.44 17.62
C PRO A 167 -12.35 13.15 16.99
N MET A 168 -11.93 14.00 16.05
CA MET A 168 -10.70 13.84 15.29
C MET A 168 -9.72 14.96 15.61
N MET A 169 -8.44 14.64 15.66
CA MET A 169 -7.34 15.59 15.77
C MET A 169 -6.44 15.56 14.54
N PHE A 170 -5.83 16.71 14.25
CA PHE A 170 -4.89 16.86 13.16
C PHE A 170 -3.47 16.46 13.56
N VAL A 171 -2.85 15.63 12.75
CA VAL A 171 -1.45 15.21 12.85
C VAL A 171 -0.71 15.69 11.61
N THR A 172 0.37 16.44 11.81
CA THR A 172 1.30 16.74 10.72
C THR A 172 2.20 15.54 10.46
N VAL A 173 2.09 14.96 9.28
CA VAL A 173 2.96 13.87 8.83
C VAL A 173 4.17 14.44 8.09
N TRP A 174 5.34 13.89 8.45
CA TRP A 174 6.60 14.16 7.77
C TRP A 174 7.05 12.90 7.06
N GLN A 175 6.96 12.88 5.73
CA GLN A 175 7.42 11.74 4.94
C GLN A 175 8.87 11.94 4.53
N ASP A 176 9.80 11.28 5.25
CA ASP A 176 11.20 11.19 4.82
C ASP A 176 11.23 10.63 3.40
N SER A 177 11.76 11.37 2.42
CA SER A 177 11.93 10.81 1.09
C SER A 177 12.88 9.61 1.19
N ALA A 178 12.40 8.43 0.80
CA ALA A 178 13.13 7.17 0.90
C ALA A 178 14.57 7.29 0.38
N ARG A 179 15.47 6.46 0.93
CA ARG A 179 16.92 6.31 0.68
C ARG A 179 17.38 6.21 -0.79
N GLN A 180 16.52 6.41 -1.78
CA GLN A 180 16.94 6.57 -3.16
C GLN A 180 17.69 7.89 -3.32
N GLU A 181 18.95 7.76 -3.75
CA GLU A 181 19.86 8.81 -4.21
C GLU A 181 19.18 10.15 -4.44
N ILE A 182 19.51 11.10 -3.57
CA ILE A 182 19.13 12.49 -3.69
C ILE A 182 19.95 13.06 -4.86
N LEU A 183 19.45 12.80 -6.07
CA LEU A 183 19.97 13.31 -7.34
C LEU A 183 19.72 14.82 -7.40
N GLY A 184 20.72 15.59 -7.81
CA GLY A 184 20.81 17.06 -7.77
C GLY A 184 19.63 17.91 -8.26
N ARG A 185 18.58 17.33 -8.86
CA ARG A 185 17.29 17.99 -9.11
C ARG A 185 16.58 18.41 -7.82
N LYS A 186 16.69 17.66 -6.72
CA LYS A 186 16.03 17.98 -5.43
C LYS A 186 16.62 19.20 -4.70
N LEU A 187 17.90 19.55 -4.94
CA LEU A 187 18.48 20.78 -4.37
C LEU A 187 17.82 22.03 -4.96
N GLN A 188 17.40 21.99 -6.22
CA GLN A 188 16.63 23.08 -6.82
C GLN A 188 15.21 23.14 -6.25
N ASP A 189 14.59 22.00 -5.91
CA ASP A 189 13.27 21.96 -5.26
C ASP A 189 13.28 22.58 -3.84
N LEU A 190 14.45 22.72 -3.20
CA LEU A 190 14.60 23.45 -1.94
C LEU A 190 14.58 24.98 -2.11
N LYS A 191 14.69 25.48 -3.34
CA LYS A 191 14.73 26.93 -3.62
C LYS A 191 13.53 27.65 -3.01
N GLU A 192 12.31 27.18 -3.26
CA GLU A 192 11.10 27.85 -2.76
C GLU A 192 10.91 27.76 -1.23
N PRO A 193 11.07 26.59 -0.57
CA PRO A 193 11.05 26.50 0.88
C PRO A 193 12.10 27.39 1.55
N LEU A 194 13.30 27.46 0.98
CA LEU A 194 14.39 28.29 1.50
C LEU A 194 14.11 29.77 1.31
N LEU A 195 13.55 30.17 0.17
CA LEU A 195 13.09 31.55 -0.06
C LEU A 195 11.99 31.95 0.94
N THR A 196 11.08 31.05 1.26
CA THR A 196 9.99 31.29 2.22
C THR A 196 10.52 31.41 3.66
N ALA A 197 11.38 30.48 4.07
CA ALA A 197 12.04 30.52 5.37
C ALA A 197 12.90 31.79 5.52
N TRP A 198 13.57 32.19 4.44
CA TRP A 198 14.36 33.41 4.36
C TRP A 198 13.49 34.67 4.49
N ALA A 199 12.39 34.78 3.73
CA ALA A 199 11.46 35.90 3.83
C ALA A 199 10.89 36.03 5.26
N THR A 200 10.60 34.90 5.91
CA THR A 200 10.13 34.84 7.29
C THR A 200 11.21 35.28 8.29
N ALA A 201 12.44 34.82 8.12
CA ALA A 201 13.58 35.25 8.95
C ALA A 201 13.84 36.76 8.81
N ARG A 202 13.75 37.29 7.58
CA ARG A 202 13.87 38.72 7.26
C ARG A 202 12.82 39.56 7.99
N GLN A 203 11.55 39.17 7.94
CA GLN A 203 10.47 39.87 8.66
C GLN A 203 10.72 39.95 10.17
N ARG A 204 11.49 39.01 10.73
CA ARG A 204 11.76 38.89 12.16
C ARG A 204 13.13 39.45 12.57
N GLY A 205 13.92 39.99 11.64
CA GLY A 205 15.30 40.40 11.90
C GLY A 205 16.22 39.24 12.32
N ALA A 206 15.84 38.02 11.99
CA ALA A 206 16.53 36.79 12.36
C ALA A 206 17.61 36.42 11.33
N GLN A 207 18.63 35.68 11.76
CA GLN A 207 19.61 35.06 10.86
C GLN A 207 19.08 33.71 10.38
N LEU A 208 19.29 33.41 9.09
CA LEU A 208 18.98 32.10 8.54
C LEU A 208 20.23 31.21 8.59
N TRP A 209 20.07 30.01 9.15
CA TRP A 209 21.14 29.02 9.27
C TRP A 209 20.82 27.81 8.39
N LEU A 210 21.73 27.48 7.49
CA LEU A 210 21.65 26.26 6.67
C LEU A 210 22.49 25.17 7.32
N GLY A 211 21.84 24.08 7.75
CA GLY A 211 22.46 22.97 8.47
C GLY A 211 23.29 21.99 7.63
N ILE A 212 23.92 21.05 8.35
CA ILE A 212 25.03 20.15 7.98
C ILE A 212 24.84 19.38 6.65
N PHE A 213 25.89 19.38 5.83
CA PHE A 213 26.02 18.62 4.58
C PHE A 213 27.14 17.58 4.65
N PRO A 214 26.97 16.44 5.36
CA PRO A 214 28.11 15.57 5.65
C PRO A 214 28.60 14.75 4.44
N HIS A 215 27.82 14.63 3.36
CA HIS A 215 28.12 13.74 2.22
C HIS A 215 27.63 14.27 0.86
N LEU A 216 28.16 15.40 0.38
CA LEU A 216 27.92 15.85 -1.00
C LEU A 216 28.96 15.27 -1.98
N VAL A 217 28.50 14.62 -3.06
CA VAL A 217 29.33 14.25 -4.22
C VAL A 217 29.53 15.48 -5.11
N SER A 218 30.65 15.60 -5.84
CA SER A 218 31.00 16.78 -6.66
C SER A 218 29.90 17.28 -7.61
N ALA A 219 29.05 16.40 -8.15
CA ALA A 219 27.93 16.80 -9.02
C ALA A 219 26.83 17.61 -8.28
N HIS A 220 26.68 17.42 -6.97
CA HIS A 220 25.71 18.12 -6.13
C HIS A 220 26.26 19.44 -5.59
N GLU A 221 27.59 19.59 -5.55
CA GLU A 221 28.28 20.80 -5.13
C GLU A 221 27.91 21.98 -6.04
N ALA A 222 27.94 21.75 -7.36
CA ALA A 222 27.55 22.75 -8.35
C ALA A 222 26.09 23.21 -8.19
N ALA A 223 25.18 22.27 -7.90
CA ALA A 223 23.76 22.58 -7.67
C ALA A 223 23.55 23.40 -6.38
N LEU A 224 24.28 23.08 -5.31
CA LEU A 224 24.26 23.86 -4.07
C LEU A 224 24.81 25.28 -4.30
N VAL A 225 25.91 25.43 -5.04
CA VAL A 225 26.45 26.74 -5.41
C VAL A 225 25.44 27.56 -6.22
N LEU A 226 24.76 26.96 -7.21
CA LEU A 226 23.72 27.62 -8.00
C LEU A 226 22.51 28.05 -7.15
N LEU A 227 22.10 27.24 -6.18
CA LEU A 227 21.06 27.57 -5.22
C LEU A 227 21.46 28.77 -4.36
N LEU A 228 22.67 28.75 -3.79
CA LEU A 228 23.21 29.85 -2.98
C LEU A 228 23.33 31.16 -3.76
N ARG A 229 23.76 31.09 -5.03
CA ARG A 229 23.76 32.22 -5.96
C ARG A 229 22.35 32.79 -6.17
N SER A 230 21.37 31.92 -6.39
CA SER A 230 19.98 32.34 -6.58
C SER A 230 19.44 33.06 -5.34
N LEU A 231 19.82 32.62 -4.14
CA LEU A 231 19.44 33.27 -2.88
C LEU A 231 20.13 34.63 -2.70
N GLN A 232 21.39 34.76 -3.14
CA GLN A 232 22.14 36.02 -3.09
C GLN A 232 21.56 37.08 -4.02
N VAL A 233 21.19 36.74 -5.26
CA VAL A 233 20.61 37.71 -6.21
C VAL A 233 19.34 38.35 -5.65
N LEU A 234 18.61 37.61 -4.82
CA LEU A 234 17.39 38.06 -4.17
C LEU A 234 17.64 38.76 -2.82
N TYR A 235 18.91 38.87 -2.41
CA TYR A 235 19.33 39.45 -1.14
C TYR A 235 19.41 40.98 -1.24
N PRO A 236 18.68 41.75 -0.41
CA PRO A 236 18.76 43.19 -0.44
C PRO A 236 20.12 43.67 0.06
N GLN A 237 20.65 44.74 -0.57
CA GLN A 237 21.87 45.40 -0.11
C GLN A 237 21.69 45.89 1.34
N GLY A 238 22.64 45.56 2.22
CA GLY A 238 22.67 45.97 3.63
C GLY A 238 22.09 44.97 4.64
N ALA A 239 21.57 43.81 4.22
CA ALA A 239 21.13 42.77 5.16
C ALA A 239 22.32 42.00 5.81
N LYS A 240 22.12 41.52 7.05
CA LYS A 240 23.11 40.68 7.78
C LYS A 240 23.50 39.46 6.95
N PRO A 241 24.71 38.89 7.02
CA PRO A 241 25.08 37.75 6.19
C PRO A 241 24.26 36.48 6.51
N MET A 242 23.95 35.68 5.50
CA MET A 242 23.40 34.33 5.61
C MET A 242 24.50 33.38 6.10
N LEU A 243 24.21 32.56 7.12
CA LEU A 243 25.19 31.67 7.73
C LEU A 243 24.95 30.22 7.29
N ILE A 244 26.01 29.54 6.85
CA ILE A 244 25.97 28.13 6.44
C ILE A 244 26.88 27.33 7.38
N ASP A 245 26.33 26.36 8.12
CA ASP A 245 27.12 25.41 8.92
C ASP A 245 27.53 24.23 8.02
N CYS A 246 28.78 24.27 7.53
CA CYS A 246 29.36 23.20 6.73
C CYS A 246 30.44 22.46 7.52
N ARG A 247 30.05 21.33 8.11
CA ARG A 247 30.96 20.49 8.91
C ARG A 247 31.87 19.58 8.10
N ASP A 248 31.59 19.39 6.80
CA ASP A 248 32.53 18.74 5.88
C ASP A 248 33.64 19.75 5.51
N PRO A 249 34.91 19.50 5.88
CA PRO A 249 36.00 20.44 5.64
C PRO A 249 36.33 20.62 4.15
N ARG A 250 36.14 19.58 3.33
CA ARG A 250 36.44 19.63 1.88
C ARG A 250 35.37 20.44 1.16
N LEU A 251 34.10 20.21 1.49
CA LEU A 251 32.99 20.99 0.95
C LEU A 251 33.07 22.46 1.40
N ASN A 252 33.41 22.72 2.67
CA ASN A 252 33.55 24.08 3.20
C ASN A 252 34.63 24.86 2.44
N ALA A 253 35.81 24.28 2.28
CA ALA A 253 36.91 24.90 1.54
C ALA A 253 36.54 25.24 0.08
N ARG A 254 35.78 24.36 -0.58
CA ARG A 254 35.32 24.58 -1.96
C ARG A 254 34.18 25.58 -2.07
N LEU A 255 33.20 25.53 -1.16
CA LEU A 255 32.14 26.54 -1.13
C LEU A 255 32.73 27.93 -0.90
N ARG A 256 33.68 28.07 0.04
CA ARG A 256 34.41 29.32 0.22
C ARG A 256 35.13 29.75 -1.04
N SER A 257 35.89 28.85 -1.69
CA SER A 257 36.61 29.22 -2.91
C SER A 257 35.69 29.64 -4.07
N HIS A 258 34.52 29.02 -4.21
CA HIS A 258 33.53 29.37 -5.22
C HIS A 258 32.75 30.64 -4.91
N LEU A 259 32.46 30.90 -3.63
CA LEU A 259 31.75 32.10 -3.19
C LEU A 259 32.68 33.33 -3.15
N ASP A 260 33.94 33.16 -2.76
CA ASP A 260 34.96 34.23 -2.69
C ASP A 260 35.40 34.68 -4.10
N ARG A 261 35.56 33.76 -5.06
CA ARG A 261 35.89 34.09 -6.45
C ARG A 261 34.84 34.96 -7.15
N GLU A 262 33.62 34.98 -6.64
CA GLU A 262 32.46 35.59 -7.28
C GLU A 262 31.91 36.79 -6.46
N ASN A 263 32.70 37.30 -5.49
CA ASN A 263 32.36 38.43 -4.61
C ASN A 263 31.04 38.25 -3.82
N ILE A 264 30.77 37.03 -3.35
CA ILE A 264 29.54 36.70 -2.60
C ILE A 264 29.72 36.99 -1.11
N HIS A 265 29.82 38.28 -0.74
CA HIS A 265 30.14 38.70 0.63
C HIS A 265 29.00 38.55 1.65
N GLN A 266 27.79 38.24 1.17
CA GLN A 266 26.58 38.13 2.00
C GLN A 266 26.31 36.70 2.48
N ILE A 267 27.17 35.74 2.15
CA ILE A 267 27.09 34.34 2.61
C ILE A 267 28.37 34.01 3.35
N GLN A 268 28.26 33.59 4.61
CA GLN A 268 29.38 33.12 5.41
C GLN A 268 29.25 31.62 5.68
N VAL A 269 30.25 30.86 5.24
CA VAL A 269 30.34 29.42 5.50
C VAL A 269 31.17 29.20 6.76
N HIS A 270 30.58 28.67 7.82
CA HIS A 270 31.22 28.39 9.10
C HIS A 270 31.53 26.90 9.26
N THR A 271 32.59 26.60 10.02
CA THR A 271 32.88 25.27 10.58
C THR A 271 32.57 25.32 12.08
N PRO A 272 32.23 24.19 12.71
CA PRO A 272 31.04 24.11 13.58
C PRO A 272 30.98 25.19 14.67
N LEU A 273 29.79 25.73 14.90
CA LEU A 273 29.56 26.67 16.00
C LEU A 273 29.53 25.92 17.33
N LEU A 274 30.30 26.44 18.29
CA LEU A 274 30.32 26.00 19.68
C LEU A 274 28.89 26.08 20.26
N GLY A 275 28.32 24.92 20.62
CA GLY A 275 26.98 24.82 21.24
C GLY A 275 25.97 23.91 20.54
N LEU A 276 26.24 23.44 19.31
CA LEU A 276 25.36 22.54 18.53
C LEU A 276 25.80 21.07 18.54
N ASP A 277 26.31 20.60 19.67
CA ASP A 277 26.92 19.27 19.87
C ASP A 277 25.91 18.09 19.93
N ARG A 278 24.68 18.29 19.45
CA ARG A 278 23.71 17.19 19.36
C ARG A 278 23.98 16.39 18.09
N LYS A 279 24.65 15.24 18.25
CA LYS A 279 24.73 14.15 17.25
C LYS A 279 23.39 14.01 16.53
N THR A 280 23.32 14.45 15.28
CA THR A 280 22.17 14.19 14.40
C THR A 280 22.16 12.70 14.10
N LYS A 281 21.03 12.02 14.35
CA LYS A 281 20.88 10.59 14.04
C LYS A 281 20.62 10.31 12.56
N SER A 282 20.43 11.35 11.74
CA SER A 282 20.12 11.23 10.31
C SER A 282 20.90 12.27 9.47
N PRO A 283 21.52 11.87 8.35
CA PRO A 283 22.22 12.77 7.42
C PRO A 283 21.28 13.63 6.54
N LEU A 284 19.95 13.56 6.73
CA LEU A 284 18.93 14.24 5.93
C LEU A 284 18.18 15.37 6.67
N GLU A 285 18.67 15.76 7.84
CA GLU A 285 18.02 16.75 8.71
C GLU A 285 18.69 18.13 8.55
N THR A 286 18.01 19.09 7.91
CA THR A 286 18.47 20.49 7.87
C THR A 286 17.78 21.26 8.99
N ARG A 287 18.56 21.80 9.94
CA ARG A 287 18.06 22.55 11.09
C ARG A 287 18.26 24.05 10.87
N PHE A 288 17.26 24.85 11.21
CA PHE A 288 17.31 26.31 11.24
C PHE A 288 17.20 26.76 12.69
N LEU A 289 18.02 27.74 13.05
CA LEU A 289 17.99 28.39 14.36
C LEU A 289 17.63 29.86 14.16
N ASP A 290 16.64 30.35 14.88
CA ASP A 290 16.51 31.80 15.09
C ASP A 290 17.66 32.27 16.01
N CYS A 291 18.12 33.51 15.85
CA CYS A 291 19.22 34.13 16.59
C CYS A 291 19.01 34.19 18.12
N ARG A 292 17.81 33.85 18.61
CA ARG A 292 17.48 33.77 20.04
C ARG A 292 17.46 32.35 20.59
N GLY A 293 17.74 31.32 19.80
CA GLY A 293 17.69 29.91 20.23
C GLY A 293 16.30 29.38 20.63
N ALA A 294 15.24 30.20 20.51
CA ALA A 294 13.91 29.91 21.04
C ALA A 294 13.07 28.99 20.14
N HIS A 295 13.36 28.91 18.84
CA HIS A 295 12.62 28.10 17.89
C HIS A 295 13.59 27.29 17.01
N LEU A 296 13.67 25.99 17.29
CA LEU A 296 14.29 25.03 16.39
C LEU A 296 13.27 24.70 15.29
N VAL A 297 13.52 25.17 14.07
CA VAL A 297 12.74 24.74 12.90
C VAL A 297 13.54 23.63 12.22
N THR A 298 13.09 22.38 12.38
CA THR A 298 13.64 21.26 11.63
C THR A 298 12.98 21.22 10.26
N LEU A 299 13.72 21.52 9.19
CA LEU A 299 13.32 21.10 7.84
C LEU A 299 13.74 19.64 7.68
N ARG A 300 12.79 18.74 7.92
CA ARG A 300 12.90 17.38 7.40
C ARG A 300 12.65 17.46 5.89
N GLN A 301 13.59 16.99 5.08
CA GLN A 301 13.34 16.85 3.63
C GLN A 301 12.25 15.80 3.43
N GLY A 302 11.10 16.23 2.91
CA GLY A 302 9.96 15.36 2.77
C GLY A 302 8.67 16.08 2.40
N GLU A 303 7.72 15.33 1.84
CA GLU A 303 6.34 15.82 1.72
C GLU A 303 5.79 16.00 3.14
N LYS A 304 5.30 17.21 3.43
CA LYS A 304 4.54 17.52 4.64
C LYS A 304 3.07 17.57 4.27
N TYR A 305 2.25 16.86 5.03
CA TYR A 305 0.81 16.92 4.91
C TYR A 305 0.15 16.69 6.26
N VAL A 306 -1.13 17.00 6.35
CA VAL A 306 -1.91 16.84 7.56
C VAL A 306 -2.89 15.68 7.38
N ILE A 307 -3.03 14.86 8.40
CA ILE A 307 -4.03 13.80 8.47
C ILE A 307 -4.88 13.99 9.71
N GLU A 308 -6.05 13.37 9.71
CA GLU A 308 -6.90 13.27 10.89
C GLU A 308 -6.80 11.88 11.51
N VAL A 309 -6.75 11.84 12.84
CA VAL A 309 -6.80 10.61 13.65
C VAL A 309 -7.72 10.79 14.87
N PRO A 310 -8.25 9.73 15.48
CA PRO A 310 -9.15 9.85 16.62
C PRO A 310 -8.48 10.48 17.85
N GLU A 311 -9.16 11.43 18.51
CA GLU A 311 -8.68 12.09 19.73
C GLU A 311 -8.46 11.11 20.89
N GLN A 312 -9.09 9.94 20.87
CA GLN A 312 -8.89 8.89 21.86
C GLN A 312 -7.41 8.54 22.06
N LEU A 313 -6.57 8.68 21.03
CA LEU A 313 -5.12 8.45 21.13
C LEU A 313 -4.42 9.37 22.14
N VAL A 314 -4.94 10.58 22.37
CA VAL A 314 -4.33 11.57 23.29
C VAL A 314 -5.11 11.78 24.58
N THR A 315 -6.30 11.21 24.71
CA THR A 315 -7.13 11.31 25.93
C THR A 315 -7.01 10.11 26.87
N HIS A 316 -6.24 9.09 26.48
CA HIS A 316 -5.96 7.89 27.28
C HIS A 316 -4.50 7.88 27.75
N ASP A 317 -4.24 7.22 28.87
CA ASP A 317 -2.93 7.17 29.50
C ASP A 317 -2.00 6.18 28.79
N LEU A 318 -2.52 4.99 28.46
CA LEU A 318 -1.82 4.01 27.64
C LEU A 318 -2.71 3.50 26.51
N THR A 319 -2.07 3.24 25.36
CA THR A 319 -2.72 2.64 24.19
C THR A 319 -2.06 1.31 23.85
N LEU A 320 -2.85 0.25 23.73
CA LEU A 320 -2.43 -1.07 23.25
C LEU A 320 -3.06 -1.32 21.88
N VAL A 321 -2.29 -1.86 20.96
CA VAL A 321 -2.70 -2.07 19.57
C VAL A 321 -2.61 -3.56 19.26
N ALA A 322 -3.77 -4.20 19.09
CA ALA A 322 -3.84 -5.60 18.73
C ALA A 322 -3.67 -5.78 17.22
N GLY A 323 -2.99 -6.85 16.81
CA GLY A 323 -3.06 -7.27 15.42
C GLY A 323 -2.41 -8.61 15.12
N ASP A 324 -3.02 -9.37 14.23
CA ASP A 324 -2.51 -10.67 13.80
C ASP A 324 -1.52 -10.52 12.65
N THR A 325 -0.34 -11.14 12.76
CA THR A 325 0.65 -11.13 11.68
C THR A 325 0.32 -12.17 10.63
N ARG A 326 0.02 -11.72 9.40
CA ARG A 326 -0.17 -12.58 8.22
C ARG A 326 0.49 -11.98 7.00
N VAL A 327 1.01 -12.82 6.09
CA VAL A 327 1.61 -12.34 4.84
C VAL A 327 0.62 -11.45 4.07
N HIS A 328 1.10 -10.33 3.54
CA HIS A 328 0.27 -9.33 2.86
C HIS A 328 0.95 -8.79 1.60
N PRO A 329 0.22 -8.65 0.47
CA PRO A 329 0.84 -8.46 -0.86
C PRO A 329 1.61 -7.16 -1.04
N TYR A 330 1.38 -6.15 -0.20
CA TYR A 330 2.02 -4.83 -0.29
C TYR A 330 2.95 -4.54 0.90
N GLU A 331 2.98 -5.43 1.89
CA GLU A 331 3.66 -5.16 3.17
C GLU A 331 5.04 -5.79 3.16
N GLY A 332 6.04 -4.96 2.85
CA GLY A 332 7.46 -5.32 2.79
C GLY A 332 8.01 -5.98 4.04
N ARG A 333 7.47 -5.66 5.23
CA ARG A 333 7.92 -6.25 6.52
C ARG A 333 7.25 -7.59 6.80
N TYR A 334 7.09 -8.42 5.76
CA TYR A 334 6.68 -9.82 5.84
C TYR A 334 5.27 -10.12 6.38
N GLY A 335 4.51 -9.13 6.84
CA GLY A 335 3.13 -9.35 7.25
C GLY A 335 2.37 -8.10 7.68
N SER A 336 1.05 -8.11 7.45
CA SER A 336 0.08 -7.12 7.91
C SER A 336 -0.28 -7.33 9.37
N GLY A 337 -0.84 -6.30 10.03
CA GLY A 337 -1.33 -6.38 11.41
C GLY A 337 -0.39 -5.80 12.46
N GLY A 338 0.68 -5.11 12.06
CA GLY A 338 1.54 -4.37 12.98
C GLY A 338 0.97 -3.03 13.42
N ILE A 339 1.47 -2.54 14.55
CA ILE A 339 1.15 -1.22 15.13
C ILE A 339 1.18 -0.10 14.09
N ASN A 340 2.18 -0.06 13.20
CA ASN A 340 2.25 1.01 12.21
C ASN A 340 1.04 1.02 11.27
N LYS A 341 0.60 -0.16 10.82
CA LYS A 341 -0.52 -0.28 9.89
C LYS A 341 -1.85 0.01 10.59
N MET A 342 -2.01 -0.43 11.84
CA MET A 342 -3.21 -0.12 12.62
C MET A 342 -3.36 1.40 12.83
N LEU A 343 -2.27 2.10 13.16
CA LEU A 343 -2.29 3.55 13.34
C LEU A 343 -2.48 4.31 12.02
N ALA A 344 -1.77 3.94 10.95
CA ALA A 344 -1.79 4.69 9.69
C ALA A 344 -2.93 4.30 8.73
N VAL A 345 -3.48 3.09 8.83
CA VAL A 345 -4.50 2.59 7.88
C VAL A 345 -5.77 2.16 8.60
N GLY A 346 -5.66 1.62 9.82
CA GLY A 346 -6.82 1.15 10.58
C GLY A 346 -7.70 2.29 11.09
N ILE A 347 -7.10 3.37 11.58
CA ILE A 347 -7.82 4.47 12.24
C ILE A 347 -7.63 5.85 11.60
N ALA A 348 -6.75 5.99 10.61
CA ALA A 348 -6.51 7.27 9.96
C ALA A 348 -7.62 7.63 8.96
N SER A 349 -7.71 8.92 8.62
CA SER A 349 -8.61 9.45 7.59
C SER A 349 -8.49 8.77 6.21
N LEU A 350 -9.53 8.92 5.39
CA LEU A 350 -9.57 8.40 4.02
C LEU A 350 -8.39 8.86 3.17
N ASN A 351 -7.98 10.12 3.33
CA ASN A 351 -6.89 10.71 2.58
C ASN A 351 -5.57 9.99 2.85
N GLU A 352 -5.32 9.58 4.08
CA GLU A 352 -4.12 8.79 4.41
C GLU A 352 -4.16 7.38 3.79
N ILE A 353 -5.34 6.74 3.83
CA ILE A 353 -5.51 5.43 3.19
C ILE A 353 -5.29 5.54 1.68
N ARG A 354 -5.85 6.57 1.02
CA ARG A 354 -5.64 6.84 -0.41
C ARG A 354 -4.17 7.09 -0.73
N ARG A 355 -3.49 7.92 0.07
CA ARG A 355 -2.06 8.23 -0.09
C ARG A 355 -1.18 6.99 0.06
N SER A 356 -1.43 6.13 1.04
CA SER A 356 -0.66 4.88 1.24
C SER A 356 -0.99 3.81 0.21
N HIS A 357 -2.16 3.86 -0.43
CA HIS A 357 -2.62 2.88 -1.42
C HIS A 357 -2.76 3.45 -2.84
N SER A 358 -1.99 4.50 -3.17
CA SER A 358 -2.02 5.10 -4.50
C SER A 358 -1.54 4.13 -5.57
N THR A 359 -1.93 4.36 -6.82
CA THR A 359 -1.52 3.52 -7.95
C THR A 359 0.00 3.46 -8.06
N ARG A 360 0.69 4.59 -7.93
CA ARG A 360 2.16 4.65 -7.91
C ARG A 360 2.78 3.78 -6.83
N ILE A 361 2.24 3.79 -5.61
CA ILE A 361 2.78 2.96 -4.51
C ILE A 361 2.52 1.48 -4.76
N LEU A 362 1.30 1.10 -5.08
CA LEU A 362 0.91 -0.31 -5.15
C LEU A 362 1.39 -1.02 -6.42
N THR A 363 1.74 -0.26 -7.47
CA THR A 363 2.37 -0.80 -8.68
C THR A 363 3.89 -0.73 -8.64
N HIS A 364 4.49 -0.13 -7.60
CA HIS A 364 5.94 -0.06 -7.47
C HIS A 364 6.55 -1.47 -7.31
N PRO A 365 7.65 -1.80 -8.02
CA PRO A 365 8.25 -3.15 -7.97
C PRO A 365 8.61 -3.61 -6.56
N LEU A 366 9.08 -2.70 -5.71
CA LEU A 366 9.41 -2.97 -4.30
C LEU A 366 8.20 -3.07 -3.37
N THR A 367 6.97 -2.83 -3.83
CA THR A 367 5.75 -3.00 -3.02
C THR A 367 5.29 -4.44 -3.07
N CYS A 368 6.10 -5.34 -2.50
CA CYS A 368 5.76 -6.74 -2.35
C CYS A 368 6.19 -7.27 -0.97
N PRO A 369 5.69 -8.45 -0.54
CA PRO A 369 6.08 -9.01 0.74
C PRO A 369 7.58 -9.26 0.77
N GLY A 370 8.27 -8.80 1.80
CA GLY A 370 9.68 -9.07 2.02
C GLY A 370 10.69 -8.11 1.40
N GLU A 371 10.21 -7.01 0.82
CA GLU A 371 11.05 -5.89 0.41
C GLU A 371 11.07 -4.80 1.49
N SER A 372 12.19 -4.65 2.19
CA SER A 372 12.32 -3.66 3.27
C SER A 372 12.15 -2.21 2.79
N ASP A 373 12.51 -1.94 1.53
CA ASP A 373 12.45 -0.61 0.92
C ASP A 373 11.10 -0.34 0.21
N SER A 374 10.07 -1.10 0.57
CA SER A 374 8.71 -0.91 0.08
C SER A 374 8.22 0.53 0.34
N PRO A 375 7.80 1.30 -0.70
CA PRO A 375 7.29 2.65 -0.52
C PRO A 375 5.99 2.68 0.30
N PHE A 376 5.19 1.61 0.24
CA PHE A 376 4.04 1.41 1.13
C PHE A 376 4.46 1.41 2.60
N VAL A 377 5.48 0.62 2.93
CA VAL A 377 6.03 0.51 4.30
C VAL A 377 6.59 1.83 4.77
N SER A 378 7.37 2.50 3.92
CA SER A 378 7.96 3.80 4.24
C SER A 378 6.89 4.84 4.60
N ARG A 379 5.83 4.95 3.79
CA ARG A 379 4.71 5.88 4.05
C ARG A 379 3.98 5.53 5.34
N VAL A 380 3.57 4.27 5.51
CA VAL A 380 2.89 3.79 6.73
C VAL A 380 3.74 4.03 8.00
N ALA A 381 5.05 3.82 7.93
CA ALA A 381 5.96 4.05 9.04
C ALA A 381 6.12 5.54 9.38
N ALA A 382 6.19 6.41 8.36
CA ALA A 382 6.27 7.86 8.55
C ALA A 382 5.01 8.41 9.24
N THR A 383 3.84 7.97 8.79
CA THR A 383 2.55 8.32 9.40
C THR A 383 2.46 7.84 10.85
N ALA A 384 2.73 6.56 11.10
CA ALA A 384 2.69 6.01 12.46
C ALA A 384 3.72 6.65 13.41
N ARG A 385 4.87 7.09 12.88
CA ARG A 385 5.86 7.85 13.66
C ARG A 385 5.32 9.23 14.02
N SER A 386 4.74 9.94 13.05
CA SER A 386 4.19 11.29 13.25
C SER A 386 3.02 11.28 14.24
N ILE A 387 2.16 10.26 14.20
CA ILE A 387 1.10 10.05 15.20
C ILE A 387 1.70 9.87 16.59
N ARG A 388 2.71 9.00 16.73
CA ARG A 388 3.40 8.76 18.02
C ARG A 388 4.10 10.01 18.56
N GLU A 389 4.78 10.76 17.69
CA GLU A 389 5.43 12.02 18.05
C GLU A 389 4.38 13.04 18.52
N THR A 390 3.23 13.14 17.83
CA THR A 390 2.14 14.06 18.21
C THR A 390 1.52 13.66 19.53
N MET A 391 1.24 12.37 19.74
CA MET A 391 0.67 11.86 21.00
C MET A 391 1.51 12.25 22.22
N LEU A 392 2.84 12.30 22.08
CA LEU A 392 3.77 12.57 23.18
C LEU A 392 4.16 14.04 23.33
N SER A 393 3.91 14.88 22.32
CA SER A 393 4.38 16.28 22.30
C SER A 393 3.26 17.30 22.41
N GLN A 394 2.00 16.91 22.22
CA GLN A 394 0.87 17.82 22.31
C GLN A 394 0.66 18.29 23.77
N SER A 395 0.49 19.60 23.98
CA SER A 395 0.41 20.20 25.31
C SER A 395 -0.74 19.70 26.19
N LYS A 396 -1.82 19.20 25.57
CA LYS A 396 -3.01 18.69 26.27
C LYS A 396 -3.12 17.15 26.26
N THR A 397 -2.06 16.44 25.92
CA THR A 397 -2.08 14.97 25.87
C THR A 397 -2.08 14.36 27.28
N ARG A 398 -2.87 13.29 27.47
CA ARG A 398 -2.79 12.37 28.61
C ARG A 398 -1.85 11.20 28.35
N ALA A 399 -1.45 10.96 27.09
CA ALA A 399 -0.66 9.80 26.73
C ALA A 399 0.68 9.79 27.48
N MET A 400 0.88 8.76 28.30
CA MET A 400 2.08 8.62 29.12
C MET A 400 3.22 7.94 28.35
N ALA A 401 2.89 7.18 27.31
CA ALA A 401 3.84 6.44 26.51
C ALA A 401 3.37 6.32 25.05
N ALA A 402 4.31 6.00 24.15
CA ALA A 402 3.94 5.59 22.79
C ALA A 402 3.12 4.30 22.86
N PRO A 403 2.20 4.05 21.89
CA PRO A 403 1.38 2.85 21.90
C PRO A 403 2.22 1.58 21.87
N TYR A 404 1.74 0.54 22.54
CA TYR A 404 2.35 -0.79 22.56
C TYR A 404 1.62 -1.71 21.59
N SER A 405 2.35 -2.44 20.77
CA SER A 405 1.84 -3.51 19.92
C SER A 405 1.64 -4.78 20.75
N PHE A 406 0.52 -5.47 20.55
CA PHE A 406 0.29 -6.84 20.97
C PHE A 406 -0.04 -7.67 19.73
N THR A 407 0.87 -8.55 19.32
CA THR A 407 0.75 -9.26 18.05
C THR A 407 0.89 -10.77 18.22
N ALA A 408 0.08 -11.53 17.49
CA ALA A 408 0.10 -12.98 17.48
C ALA A 408 0.31 -13.55 16.08
N ILE A 409 0.89 -14.76 16.03
CA ILE A 409 0.86 -15.66 14.86
C ILE A 409 0.30 -17.02 15.29
N GLY A 410 -0.47 -17.63 14.42
CA GLY A 410 -1.13 -18.91 14.72
C GLY A 410 -2.02 -19.40 13.60
N LYS A 411 -2.57 -20.61 13.80
CA LYS A 411 -3.58 -21.19 12.92
C LYS A 411 -4.99 -20.71 13.28
N SER A 412 -5.27 -20.58 14.58
CA SER A 412 -6.57 -20.17 15.13
C SER A 412 -6.39 -19.63 16.55
N GLU A 413 -7.46 -19.13 17.18
CA GLU A 413 -7.44 -18.67 18.57
C GLU A 413 -7.08 -19.77 19.57
N ALA A 414 -7.41 -21.03 19.26
CA ALA A 414 -7.04 -22.19 20.05
C ALA A 414 -5.62 -22.71 19.74
N ALA A 415 -4.98 -22.18 18.68
CA ALA A 415 -3.70 -22.64 18.18
C ALA A 415 -2.79 -21.46 17.81
N ILE A 416 -2.44 -20.66 18.84
CA ILE A 416 -1.47 -19.57 18.76
C ILE A 416 -0.07 -20.17 18.95
N TRP A 417 0.85 -19.85 18.05
CA TRP A 417 2.21 -20.35 18.12
C TRP A 417 3.12 -19.42 18.91
N GLU A 418 3.04 -18.12 18.64
CA GLU A 418 3.91 -17.12 19.25
C GLU A 418 3.22 -15.75 19.34
N VAL A 419 3.68 -14.95 20.30
CA VAL A 419 3.23 -13.58 20.54
C VAL A 419 4.42 -12.64 20.74
N ALA A 420 4.24 -11.38 20.39
CA ALA A 420 5.20 -10.30 20.59
C ALA A 420 4.51 -9.06 21.17
N PHE A 421 5.21 -8.42 22.10
CA PHE A 421 4.78 -7.19 22.74
C PHE A 421 5.87 -6.12 22.65
N GLY A 422 5.50 -4.88 22.35
CA GLY A 422 6.45 -3.76 22.38
C GLY A 422 6.01 -2.52 21.60
N GLN A 423 6.66 -1.38 21.84
CA GLN A 423 6.35 -0.09 21.19
C GLN A 423 6.95 0.06 19.78
N LYS A 424 7.85 -0.85 19.44
CA LYS A 424 8.66 -0.86 18.21
C LYS A 424 8.15 -1.95 17.28
N GLU A 425 8.07 -1.63 16.00
CA GLU A 425 7.62 -2.58 14.98
C GLU A 425 8.58 -3.78 14.87
N GLU A 426 9.85 -3.56 15.20
CA GLU A 426 10.93 -4.54 15.25
C GLU A 426 10.58 -5.77 16.11
N ALA A 427 9.80 -5.58 17.19
CA ALA A 427 9.34 -6.69 18.03
C ALA A 427 8.46 -7.69 17.23
N ARG A 428 7.66 -7.18 16.29
CA ARG A 428 6.83 -8.00 15.41
C ARG A 428 7.61 -8.58 14.23
N GLN A 429 8.67 -7.90 13.77
CA GLN A 429 9.42 -8.32 12.59
C GLN A 429 10.04 -9.72 12.76
N ALA A 430 10.47 -10.08 13.97
CA ALA A 430 10.93 -11.43 14.27
C ALA A 430 9.84 -12.49 14.00
N LEU A 431 8.63 -12.29 14.53
CA LEU A 431 7.48 -13.17 14.26
C LEU A 431 7.13 -13.22 12.77
N ALA A 432 7.16 -12.06 12.10
CA ALA A 432 6.83 -11.94 10.69
C ALA A 432 7.83 -12.69 9.81
N ALA A 433 9.13 -12.69 10.17
CA ALA A 433 10.17 -13.44 9.48
C ALA A 433 9.97 -14.96 9.63
N THR A 434 9.68 -15.45 10.83
CA THR A 434 9.36 -16.87 11.05
C THR A 434 8.12 -17.29 10.23
N PHE A 435 7.08 -16.46 10.24
CA PHE A 435 5.89 -16.71 9.44
C PHE A 435 6.19 -16.65 7.94
N GLN A 436 7.07 -15.76 7.47
CA GLN A 436 7.47 -15.66 6.07
C GLN A 436 8.13 -16.93 5.56
N GLN A 437 9.06 -17.51 6.34
CA GLN A 437 9.77 -18.74 5.96
C GLN A 437 8.77 -19.85 5.64
N ARG A 438 7.73 -19.99 6.47
CA ARG A 438 6.63 -20.94 6.26
C ARG A 438 5.93 -20.75 4.91
N TYR A 439 5.73 -19.51 4.47
CA TYR A 439 5.01 -19.18 3.23
C TYR A 439 5.93 -18.96 2.03
N THR A 440 7.25 -19.14 2.20
CA THR A 440 8.23 -19.06 1.12
C THR A 440 8.48 -20.46 0.57
N VAL A 441 8.22 -20.63 -0.72
CA VAL A 441 8.31 -21.94 -1.39
C VAL A 441 9.14 -21.80 -2.67
N SER A 442 10.02 -22.78 -2.90
CA SER A 442 10.87 -22.80 -4.07
C SER A 442 10.12 -23.32 -5.31
N VAL A 443 10.34 -22.66 -6.45
CA VAL A 443 9.87 -23.07 -7.77
C VAL A 443 11.02 -23.73 -8.50
N LYS A 444 10.90 -25.03 -8.81
CA LYS A 444 11.98 -25.86 -9.37
C LYS A 444 12.18 -25.61 -10.86
N THR A 445 11.07 -25.55 -11.59
CA THR A 445 11.03 -25.22 -13.02
C THR A 445 10.04 -24.08 -13.23
N PRO A 446 10.32 -23.15 -14.15
CA PRO A 446 9.37 -22.06 -14.38
C PRO A 446 8.05 -22.61 -14.91
N ILE A 447 6.97 -21.93 -14.55
CA ILE A 447 5.59 -22.41 -14.71
C ILE A 447 4.99 -21.82 -16.01
N ASP A 448 4.29 -22.66 -16.78
CA ASP A 448 3.50 -22.23 -17.95
C ASP A 448 2.04 -21.91 -17.55
N VAL A 449 1.45 -22.76 -16.72
CA VAL A 449 0.06 -22.65 -16.26
C VAL A 449 0.00 -22.60 -14.74
N VAL A 450 -0.43 -21.46 -14.19
CA VAL A 450 -0.64 -21.29 -12.75
C VAL A 450 -2.10 -21.54 -12.41
N VAL A 451 -2.39 -22.50 -11.56
CA VAL A 451 -3.74 -22.82 -11.08
C VAL A 451 -3.88 -22.34 -9.64
N SER A 452 -4.97 -21.65 -9.34
CA SER A 452 -5.29 -21.17 -8.00
C SER A 452 -6.72 -21.54 -7.62
N ASP A 453 -6.88 -22.04 -6.40
CA ASP A 453 -8.16 -22.35 -5.79
C ASP A 453 -8.34 -21.53 -4.51
N VAL A 454 -9.50 -20.89 -4.37
CA VAL A 454 -9.77 -19.88 -3.34
C VAL A 454 -10.67 -20.46 -2.26
N GLU A 455 -10.40 -20.11 -1.00
CA GLU A 455 -11.33 -20.44 0.09
C GLU A 455 -12.68 -19.70 -0.11
N PRO A 456 -13.83 -20.37 0.04
CA PRO A 456 -15.14 -19.78 -0.28
C PRO A 456 -15.41 -18.42 0.36
N HIS A 457 -15.06 -18.24 1.64
CA HIS A 457 -15.28 -16.98 2.36
C HIS A 457 -14.35 -15.83 1.94
N LYS A 458 -13.33 -16.09 1.10
CA LYS A 458 -12.41 -15.09 0.51
C LYS A 458 -12.72 -14.82 -0.96
N ALA A 459 -13.62 -15.59 -1.56
CA ALA A 459 -14.02 -15.55 -2.96
C ALA A 459 -15.24 -14.64 -3.19
N THR A 460 -15.23 -13.46 -2.56
CA THR A 460 -16.39 -12.56 -2.60
C THR A 460 -16.60 -11.92 -3.96
N ASP A 461 -15.53 -11.69 -4.73
CA ASP A 461 -15.58 -11.19 -6.10
C ASP A 461 -14.38 -11.65 -6.94
N ILE A 462 -14.39 -11.30 -8.23
CA ILE A 462 -13.34 -11.63 -9.21
C ILE A 462 -11.94 -11.35 -8.66
N THR A 463 -11.73 -10.16 -8.12
CA THR A 463 -10.41 -9.65 -7.74
C THR A 463 -10.03 -10.07 -6.33
N ALA A 464 -10.99 -10.20 -5.40
CA ALA A 464 -10.76 -10.68 -4.04
C ALA A 464 -10.19 -12.11 -4.05
N GLY A 465 -10.78 -12.98 -4.88
CA GLY A 465 -10.30 -14.36 -5.05
C GLY A 465 -8.94 -14.47 -5.74
N ALA A 466 -8.57 -13.51 -6.58
CA ALA A 466 -7.31 -13.54 -7.33
C ALA A 466 -6.05 -13.19 -6.50
N ARG A 467 -6.16 -13.09 -5.16
CA ARG A 467 -5.05 -12.67 -4.30
C ARG A 467 -3.84 -13.58 -4.37
N ALA A 468 -3.99 -14.90 -4.52
CA ALA A 468 -2.83 -15.80 -4.62
C ALA A 468 -2.03 -15.56 -5.92
N LEU A 469 -2.72 -15.34 -7.04
CA LEU A 469 -2.10 -15.00 -8.32
C LEU A 469 -1.33 -13.67 -8.25
N GLN A 470 -1.79 -12.72 -7.43
CA GLN A 470 -1.07 -11.46 -7.21
C GLN A 470 0.34 -11.69 -6.65
N TYR A 471 0.53 -12.68 -5.78
CA TYR A 471 1.85 -12.96 -5.24
C TYR A 471 2.80 -13.47 -6.32
N VAL A 472 2.30 -14.30 -7.24
CA VAL A 472 3.06 -14.74 -8.41
C VAL A 472 3.45 -13.54 -9.27
N ALA A 473 2.51 -12.63 -9.56
CA ALA A 473 2.77 -11.41 -10.32
C ALA A 473 3.81 -10.50 -9.65
N ASN A 474 3.74 -10.31 -8.33
CA ASN A 474 4.64 -9.44 -7.60
C ASN A 474 6.08 -10.00 -7.50
N TRP A 475 6.22 -11.33 -7.48
CA TRP A 475 7.51 -12.00 -7.35
C TRP A 475 8.13 -12.43 -8.67
N HIS A 476 7.35 -12.46 -9.76
CA HIS A 476 7.88 -12.74 -11.08
C HIS A 476 8.66 -11.52 -11.60
N ARG A 477 9.99 -11.64 -11.58
CA ARG A 477 10.93 -10.59 -11.97
C ARG A 477 12.07 -11.19 -12.79
N PRO A 478 12.86 -10.37 -13.51
CA PRO A 478 14.01 -10.86 -14.28
C PRO A 478 15.01 -11.68 -13.44
N ASP A 479 15.21 -11.30 -12.17
CA ASP A 479 16.09 -11.96 -11.19
C ASP A 479 15.40 -13.11 -10.42
N ASN A 480 14.08 -13.28 -10.58
CA ASN A 480 13.28 -14.33 -9.96
C ASN A 480 12.24 -14.87 -10.94
N LEU A 481 12.71 -15.56 -11.99
CA LEU A 481 11.89 -15.97 -13.12
C LEU A 481 10.96 -17.15 -12.77
N LEU A 482 9.82 -16.86 -12.14
CA LEU A 482 8.80 -17.86 -11.77
C LEU A 482 8.03 -18.46 -12.95
N LEU A 483 7.80 -17.67 -13.99
CA LEU A 483 7.01 -18.01 -15.17
C LEU A 483 7.96 -18.14 -16.37
N ASN A 484 7.62 -18.99 -17.35
CA ASN A 484 8.52 -19.34 -18.46
C ASN A 484 8.86 -18.21 -19.46
N HIS A 485 8.45 -16.97 -19.21
CA HIS A 485 8.80 -15.83 -20.05
C HIS A 485 8.99 -14.58 -19.20
N PRO A 486 10.06 -13.79 -19.41
CA PRO A 486 10.48 -12.71 -18.52
C PRO A 486 9.50 -11.54 -18.42
N ASP A 487 8.80 -11.23 -19.52
CA ASP A 487 7.87 -10.09 -19.52
C ASP A 487 6.41 -10.46 -19.23
N GLN A 488 6.00 -11.71 -19.50
CA GLN A 488 4.62 -12.19 -19.36
C GLN A 488 4.56 -13.71 -19.21
N GLY A 489 4.00 -14.24 -18.12
CA GLY A 489 3.62 -15.64 -18.02
C GLY A 489 2.49 -16.04 -18.97
N CYS A 490 2.39 -17.34 -19.26
CA CYS A 490 1.48 -17.83 -20.30
C CYS A 490 0.02 -17.85 -19.84
N VAL A 491 -0.33 -18.58 -18.78
CA VAL A 491 -1.74 -18.74 -18.38
C VAL A 491 -1.90 -18.80 -16.86
N ALA A 492 -2.96 -18.18 -16.36
CA ALA A 492 -3.49 -18.42 -15.02
C ALA A 492 -4.92 -18.99 -15.11
N LEU A 493 -5.23 -19.98 -14.29
CA LEU A 493 -6.58 -20.52 -14.05
C LEU A 493 -6.97 -20.26 -12.60
N LEU A 494 -8.08 -19.57 -12.41
CA LEU A 494 -8.62 -19.20 -11.11
C LEU A 494 -9.98 -19.86 -10.90
N PHE A 495 -10.09 -20.76 -9.92
CA PHE A 495 -11.37 -21.26 -9.41
C PHE A 495 -11.90 -20.28 -8.35
N ASN A 496 -12.96 -19.54 -8.68
CA ASN A 496 -13.47 -18.45 -7.83
C ASN A 496 -15.01 -18.35 -7.88
N PRO A 497 -15.72 -18.73 -6.81
CA PRO A 497 -17.18 -18.68 -6.72
C PRO A 497 -17.79 -17.31 -6.98
N CYS A 498 -17.14 -16.22 -6.55
CA CYS A 498 -17.65 -14.85 -6.68
C CYS A 498 -19.08 -14.71 -6.12
N ASN A 499 -19.33 -15.16 -4.90
CA ASN A 499 -20.69 -15.42 -4.41
C ASN A 499 -21.27 -14.29 -3.52
N GLU A 500 -20.63 -13.13 -3.39
CA GLU A 500 -21.15 -12.03 -2.56
C GLU A 500 -22.12 -11.14 -3.35
N PRO A 501 -23.43 -11.19 -3.08
CA PRO A 501 -24.41 -10.41 -3.85
C PRO A 501 -24.22 -8.91 -3.68
N LYS A 502 -23.76 -8.46 -2.49
CA LYS A 502 -23.51 -7.03 -2.20
C LYS A 502 -22.33 -6.46 -3.00
N ASN A 503 -21.48 -7.30 -3.59
CA ASN A 503 -20.37 -6.88 -4.45
C ASN A 503 -20.81 -6.91 -5.92
N ASN A 504 -21.91 -6.22 -6.25
CA ASN A 504 -22.46 -6.16 -7.60
C ASN A 504 -22.62 -7.56 -8.22
N LEU A 505 -23.29 -8.47 -7.49
CA LEU A 505 -23.48 -9.86 -7.88
C LEU A 505 -22.16 -10.62 -8.12
N GLY A 506 -21.12 -10.35 -7.32
CA GLY A 506 -19.82 -11.02 -7.38
C GLY A 506 -18.81 -10.41 -8.36
N VAL A 507 -19.15 -9.33 -9.08
CA VAL A 507 -18.20 -8.65 -9.99
C VAL A 507 -17.13 -7.91 -9.20
N GLY A 508 -17.53 -7.19 -8.15
CA GLY A 508 -16.67 -6.33 -7.35
C GLY A 508 -17.49 -5.37 -6.50
N ASN A 509 -16.92 -4.87 -5.41
CA ASN A 509 -17.54 -3.76 -4.69
C ASN A 509 -17.65 -2.50 -5.59
N ASP A 510 -18.36 -1.48 -5.14
CA ASP A 510 -18.71 -0.33 -5.99
C ASP A 510 -17.48 0.35 -6.62
N GLY A 511 -16.41 0.58 -5.84
CA GLY A 511 -15.19 1.17 -6.37
C GLY A 511 -14.44 0.26 -7.35
N THR A 512 -14.42 -1.06 -7.11
CA THR A 512 -13.85 -2.01 -8.08
C THR A 512 -14.66 -2.02 -9.37
N LYS A 513 -15.99 -2.16 -9.28
CA LYS A 513 -16.87 -2.18 -10.46
C LYS A 513 -16.76 -0.90 -11.28
N LEU A 514 -16.80 0.27 -10.63
CA LEU A 514 -16.63 1.57 -11.28
C LEU A 514 -15.37 1.60 -12.16
N HIS A 515 -14.23 1.16 -11.62
CA HIS A 515 -12.98 1.17 -12.38
C HIS A 515 -12.88 0.07 -13.45
N LEU A 516 -13.60 -1.05 -13.29
CA LEU A 516 -13.74 -2.07 -14.34
C LEU A 516 -14.64 -1.58 -15.48
N ASP A 517 -15.69 -0.81 -15.18
CA ASP A 517 -16.57 -0.23 -16.20
C ASP A 517 -15.78 0.77 -17.06
N VAL A 518 -14.92 1.60 -16.46
CA VAL A 518 -14.00 2.49 -17.21
C VAL A 518 -13.04 1.70 -18.11
N LEU A 519 -12.54 0.54 -17.66
CA LEU A 519 -11.75 -0.35 -18.53
C LEU A 519 -12.58 -0.85 -19.71
N GLY A 520 -13.84 -1.21 -19.48
CA GLY A 520 -14.82 -1.53 -20.51
C GLY A 520 -14.97 -0.41 -21.53
N ASP A 521 -15.10 0.84 -21.08
CA ASP A 521 -15.20 2.00 -21.97
C ASP A 521 -13.95 2.17 -22.86
N PHE A 522 -12.76 2.03 -22.30
CA PHE A 522 -11.52 2.07 -23.10
C PHE A 522 -11.48 0.95 -24.15
N LEU A 523 -11.94 -0.25 -23.81
CA LEU A 523 -12.04 -1.36 -24.76
C LEU A 523 -13.07 -1.09 -25.85
N GLN A 524 -14.23 -0.52 -25.51
CA GLN A 524 -15.26 -0.16 -26.47
C GLN A 524 -14.76 0.91 -27.45
N GLN A 525 -14.01 1.91 -26.98
CA GLN A 525 -13.44 2.97 -27.83
C GLN A 525 -12.45 2.44 -28.87
N VAL A 526 -11.62 1.46 -28.53
CA VAL A 526 -10.62 0.89 -29.48
C VAL A 526 -11.21 -0.20 -30.38
N ARG A 527 -12.36 -0.77 -30.02
CA ARG A 527 -12.97 -1.94 -30.70
C ARG A 527 -13.28 -1.71 -32.18
N PRO A 528 -13.83 -0.57 -32.64
CA PRO A 528 -14.14 -0.36 -34.05
C PRO A 528 -12.91 -0.44 -34.94
N GLN A 529 -11.80 0.22 -34.55
CA GLN A 529 -10.56 0.17 -35.31
C GLN A 529 -9.91 -1.20 -35.24
N LEU A 530 -9.91 -1.83 -34.05
CA LEU A 530 -9.37 -3.18 -33.90
C LEU A 530 -10.12 -4.19 -34.79
N ARG A 531 -11.45 -4.13 -34.87
CA ARG A 531 -12.25 -4.99 -35.75
C ARG A 531 -11.82 -4.87 -37.22
N LYS A 532 -11.62 -3.63 -37.70
CA LYS A 532 -11.13 -3.38 -39.07
C LYS A 532 -9.75 -4.02 -39.29
N ASN A 533 -8.82 -3.82 -38.36
CA ASN A 533 -7.47 -4.37 -38.45
C ASN A 533 -7.45 -5.90 -38.38
N LEU A 534 -8.29 -6.49 -37.52
CA LEU A 534 -8.42 -7.95 -37.37
C LEU A 534 -8.98 -8.61 -38.62
N ALA A 535 -9.94 -7.97 -39.31
CA ALA A 535 -10.50 -8.47 -40.55
C ALA A 535 -9.46 -8.55 -41.69
N SER A 536 -8.36 -7.79 -41.60
CA SER A 536 -7.24 -7.85 -42.55
C SER A 536 -6.07 -8.74 -42.09
N ALA A 537 -6.13 -9.38 -40.93
CA ALA A 537 -5.00 -10.13 -40.39
C ALA A 537 -4.80 -11.47 -41.11
N ALA A 538 -3.70 -11.59 -41.86
CA ALA A 538 -3.42 -12.75 -42.71
C ALA A 538 -2.97 -14.01 -41.95
N SER A 539 -2.61 -13.91 -40.66
CA SER A 539 -2.08 -15.04 -39.88
C SER A 539 -2.42 -14.94 -38.39
N PRO A 540 -2.39 -16.06 -37.64
CA PRO A 540 -2.54 -16.02 -36.18
C PRO A 540 -1.50 -15.14 -35.48
N GLN A 541 -0.27 -15.07 -36.01
CA GLN A 541 0.79 -14.23 -35.44
C GLN A 541 0.48 -12.75 -35.61
N ALA A 542 -0.05 -12.34 -36.77
CA ALA A 542 -0.52 -10.96 -36.99
C ALA A 542 -1.68 -10.60 -36.03
N VAL A 543 -2.62 -11.52 -35.81
CA VAL A 543 -3.69 -11.35 -34.81
C VAL A 543 -3.11 -11.16 -33.41
N GLN A 544 -2.18 -12.03 -32.99
CA GLN A 544 -1.54 -11.93 -31.68
C GLN A 544 -0.79 -10.61 -31.49
N GLN A 545 -0.08 -10.12 -32.51
CA GLN A 545 0.60 -8.82 -32.48
C GLN A 545 -0.39 -7.66 -32.31
N LEU A 546 -1.47 -7.63 -33.11
CA LEU A 546 -2.51 -6.59 -33.00
C LEU A 546 -3.17 -6.57 -31.61
N LEU A 547 -3.51 -7.76 -31.08
CA LEU A 547 -4.09 -7.89 -29.74
C LEU A 547 -3.11 -7.45 -28.66
N THR A 548 -1.83 -7.78 -28.78
CA THR A 548 -0.78 -7.40 -27.81
C THR A 548 -0.59 -5.90 -27.75
N ILE A 549 -0.45 -5.22 -28.91
CA ILE A 549 -0.32 -3.76 -28.98
C ILE A 549 -1.56 -3.06 -28.40
N THR A 550 -2.75 -3.56 -28.76
CA THR A 550 -4.00 -3.00 -28.26
C THR A 550 -4.14 -3.19 -26.76
N ARG A 551 -3.80 -4.37 -26.24
CA ARG A 551 -3.77 -4.67 -24.80
C ARG A 551 -2.86 -3.71 -24.06
N GLN A 552 -1.62 -3.52 -24.52
CA GLN A 552 -0.66 -2.61 -23.90
C GLN A 552 -1.20 -1.18 -23.86
N THR A 553 -1.78 -0.71 -24.95
CA THR A 553 -2.37 0.64 -25.05
C THR A 553 -3.53 0.81 -24.06
N VAL A 554 -4.45 -0.15 -24.01
CA VAL A 554 -5.61 -0.11 -23.10
C VAL A 554 -5.17 -0.17 -21.64
N LEU A 555 -4.27 -1.11 -21.27
CA LEU A 555 -3.78 -1.25 -19.90
C LEU A 555 -2.91 -0.06 -19.46
N GLN A 556 -2.22 0.62 -20.39
CA GLN A 556 -1.48 1.86 -20.09
C GLN A 556 -2.45 3.01 -19.83
N ARG A 557 -3.47 3.21 -20.67
CA ARG A 557 -4.52 4.22 -20.45
C ARG A 557 -5.28 3.97 -19.16
N TRP A 558 -5.58 2.71 -18.86
CA TRP A 558 -6.23 2.35 -17.61
C TRP A 558 -5.34 2.64 -16.39
N GLN A 559 -4.04 2.33 -16.44
CA GLN A 559 -3.11 2.74 -15.38
C GLN A 559 -3.09 4.26 -15.21
N GLN A 560 -3.05 5.04 -16.30
CA GLN A 560 -3.07 6.51 -16.24
C GLN A 560 -4.35 7.03 -15.59
N HIS A 561 -5.51 6.44 -15.90
CA HIS A 561 -6.79 6.73 -15.23
C HIS A 561 -6.69 6.46 -13.72
N LEU A 562 -6.21 5.28 -13.34
CA LEU A 562 -6.09 4.90 -11.92
C LEU A 562 -5.11 5.80 -11.17
N CYS A 563 -3.96 6.14 -11.76
CA CYS A 563 -3.02 7.12 -11.23
C CYS A 563 -3.69 8.46 -11.00
N SER A 564 -4.38 8.98 -12.03
CA SER A 564 -5.05 10.29 -11.97
C SER A 564 -6.09 10.35 -10.86
N ASN A 565 -6.93 9.33 -10.71
CA ASN A 565 -7.89 9.31 -9.59
C ASN A 565 -7.20 9.17 -8.24
N SER A 566 -6.16 8.34 -8.14
CA SER A 566 -5.52 8.02 -6.86
C SER A 566 -4.59 9.12 -6.33
N GLU A 567 -4.09 9.99 -7.21
CA GLU A 567 -3.05 10.98 -6.92
C GLU A 567 -3.52 12.43 -7.22
N ALA A 568 -4.77 12.62 -7.66
CA ALA A 568 -5.33 13.95 -7.97
C ALA A 568 -5.16 14.95 -6.83
N THR A 569 -5.41 14.55 -5.59
CA THR A 569 -5.25 15.43 -4.43
C THR A 569 -3.82 15.94 -4.30
N ASP A 570 -2.82 15.05 -4.43
CA ASP A 570 -1.41 15.42 -4.34
C ASP A 570 -1.02 16.36 -5.49
N TRP A 571 -1.54 16.11 -6.71
CA TRP A 571 -1.30 16.97 -7.88
C TRP A 571 -1.93 18.35 -7.71
N LEU A 572 -3.17 18.42 -7.24
CA LEU A 572 -3.87 19.69 -7.04
C LEU A 572 -3.23 20.49 -5.91
N GLU A 573 -2.79 19.85 -4.82
CA GLU A 573 -2.02 20.51 -3.74
C GLU A 573 -0.66 21.05 -4.25
N GLU A 574 0.02 20.36 -5.16
CA GLU A 574 1.22 20.89 -5.83
C GLU A 574 0.89 22.10 -6.70
N LEU A 575 -0.12 21.99 -7.57
CA LEU A 575 -0.54 23.08 -8.46
C LEU A 575 -1.02 24.32 -7.68
N GLN A 576 -1.76 24.14 -6.60
CA GLN A 576 -2.22 25.22 -5.73
C GLN A 576 -1.04 25.93 -5.05
N ARG A 577 -0.03 25.18 -4.59
CA ARG A 577 1.18 25.77 -4.01
C ARG A 577 1.91 26.62 -5.03
N LEU A 578 2.11 26.12 -6.25
CA LEU A 578 2.72 26.86 -7.35
C LEU A 578 1.90 28.11 -7.71
N ALA A 579 0.57 27.97 -7.81
CA ALA A 579 -0.34 29.08 -8.09
C ALA A 579 -0.32 30.15 -7.00
N TYR A 580 -0.27 29.75 -5.73
CA TYR A 580 -0.15 30.66 -4.58
C TYR A 580 1.19 31.41 -4.61
N THR A 581 2.30 30.71 -4.85
CA THR A 581 3.63 31.33 -5.01
C THR A 581 3.62 32.35 -6.15
N GLY A 582 3.07 32.00 -7.31
CA GLY A 582 2.96 32.91 -8.44
C GLY A 582 2.06 34.12 -8.14
N MET A 583 0.94 33.92 -7.43
CA MET A 583 0.07 35.01 -6.98
C MET A 583 0.79 35.99 -6.05
N GLN A 584 1.53 35.49 -5.06
CA GLN A 584 2.33 36.32 -4.14
C GLN A 584 3.40 37.12 -4.90
N GLN A 585 4.08 36.48 -5.86
CA GLN A 585 5.09 37.15 -6.68
C GLN A 585 4.48 38.20 -7.64
N ALA A 586 3.31 37.91 -8.20
CA ALA A 586 2.58 38.87 -9.04
C ALA A 586 2.19 40.13 -8.24
N GLN A 587 1.78 39.99 -6.98
CA GLN A 587 1.53 41.12 -6.07
C GLN A 587 2.78 41.97 -5.80
N HIS A 588 3.98 41.39 -5.95
CA HIS A 588 5.26 42.08 -5.80
C HIS A 588 5.87 42.58 -7.12
N GLY A 589 5.11 42.56 -8.23
CA GLY A 589 5.45 43.25 -9.47
C GLY A 589 6.24 42.46 -10.51
N SER A 590 6.62 41.20 -10.25
CA SER A 590 7.12 40.30 -11.31
C SER A 590 7.02 38.83 -10.92
N VAL A 591 6.57 38.00 -11.87
CA VAL A 591 6.63 36.53 -11.75
C VAL A 591 7.72 36.02 -12.70
N PRO A 592 8.65 35.17 -12.25
CA PRO A 592 9.66 34.57 -13.12
C PRO A 592 9.00 33.78 -14.27
N ARG A 593 9.52 33.94 -15.49
CA ARG A 593 9.07 33.15 -16.65
C ARG A 593 9.19 31.65 -16.39
N ASP A 594 10.25 31.23 -15.71
CA ASP A 594 10.50 29.84 -15.35
C ASP A 594 9.39 29.26 -14.48
N LEU A 595 8.81 30.03 -13.55
CA LEU A 595 7.71 29.56 -12.69
C LEU A 595 6.42 29.37 -13.49
N THR A 596 6.13 30.30 -14.41
CA THR A 596 4.96 30.20 -15.29
C THR A 596 5.09 29.00 -16.23
N GLN A 597 6.26 28.83 -16.85
CA GLN A 597 6.55 27.68 -17.70
C GLN A 597 6.45 26.37 -16.91
N PHE A 598 7.05 26.31 -15.73
CA PHE A 598 7.02 25.12 -14.88
C PHE A 598 5.59 24.75 -14.46
N LEU A 599 4.77 25.73 -14.09
CA LEU A 599 3.35 25.50 -13.80
C LEU A 599 2.62 24.93 -15.02
N CYS A 600 2.75 25.56 -16.21
CA CYS A 600 2.10 25.09 -17.43
C CYS A 600 2.55 23.67 -17.79
N GLU A 601 3.86 23.36 -17.71
CA GLU A 601 4.38 22.01 -17.93
C GLU A 601 3.76 20.98 -16.97
N ARG A 602 3.51 21.37 -15.70
CA ARG A 602 2.84 20.51 -14.71
C ARG A 602 1.36 20.33 -15.02
N MET A 603 0.66 21.41 -15.36
CA MET A 603 -0.76 21.38 -15.71
C MET A 603 -1.00 20.57 -16.99
N ASP A 604 -0.20 20.75 -18.04
CA ASP A 604 -0.27 19.93 -19.26
C ASP A 604 -0.01 18.46 -18.95
N ARG A 605 1.04 18.16 -18.16
CA ARG A 605 1.37 16.79 -17.76
C ARG A 605 0.21 16.11 -17.03
N TYR A 606 -0.38 16.79 -16.05
CA TYR A 606 -1.54 16.27 -15.30
C TYR A 606 -2.83 16.32 -16.11
N GLY A 607 -2.88 17.18 -17.12
CA GLY A 607 -4.00 17.40 -18.01
C GLY A 607 -4.19 16.35 -19.11
N ARG A 608 -3.10 15.71 -19.55
CA ARG A 608 -3.11 14.69 -20.63
C ARG A 608 -3.78 13.35 -20.29
N GLY A 609 -4.25 13.16 -19.06
CA GLY A 609 -4.89 11.92 -18.67
C GLY A 609 -6.32 11.76 -19.22
N PRO A 610 -6.90 10.56 -19.09
CA PRO A 610 -8.16 10.21 -19.76
C PRO A 610 -9.44 10.62 -19.01
N ASN A 611 -9.35 11.10 -17.77
CA ASN A 611 -10.52 11.33 -16.93
C ASN A 611 -10.95 12.82 -16.91
N HIS A 612 -12.02 13.11 -16.18
CA HIS A 612 -12.58 14.46 -16.09
C HIS A 612 -11.74 15.39 -15.19
N ILE A 613 -11.00 14.87 -14.19
CA ILE A 613 -9.97 15.63 -13.45
C ILE A 613 -8.95 16.21 -14.42
N ASN A 614 -8.39 15.34 -15.27
CA ASN A 614 -7.38 15.73 -16.25
C ASN A 614 -7.93 16.81 -17.21
N ARG A 615 -9.16 16.63 -17.71
CA ARG A 615 -9.84 17.62 -18.56
C ARG A 615 -10.09 18.95 -17.84
N ALA A 616 -10.45 18.92 -16.55
CA ALA A 616 -10.65 20.12 -15.76
C ALA A 616 -9.33 20.88 -15.56
N ILE A 617 -8.22 20.17 -15.29
CA ILE A 617 -6.88 20.79 -15.20
C ILE A 617 -6.50 21.46 -16.53
N LEU A 618 -6.70 20.80 -17.67
CA LEU A 618 -6.49 21.40 -19.01
C LEU A 618 -7.35 22.65 -19.23
N ALA A 619 -8.61 22.62 -18.82
CA ALA A 619 -9.51 23.77 -18.98
C ALA A 619 -9.05 24.95 -18.12
N ILE A 620 -8.60 24.70 -16.89
CA ILE A 620 -8.01 25.73 -16.02
C ILE A 620 -6.71 26.27 -16.64
N GLU A 621 -5.85 25.40 -17.16
CA GLU A 621 -4.59 25.79 -17.83
C GLU A 621 -4.87 26.72 -19.00
N TYR A 622 -5.81 26.35 -19.88
CA TYR A 622 -6.20 27.13 -21.04
C TYR A 622 -6.73 28.52 -20.65
N GLN A 623 -7.51 28.61 -19.57
CA GLN A 623 -7.98 29.89 -19.06
C GLN A 623 -6.82 30.73 -18.54
N PHE A 624 -5.90 30.13 -17.79
CA PHE A 624 -4.74 30.82 -17.23
C PHE A 624 -3.77 31.32 -18.33
N GLN A 625 -3.51 30.53 -19.36
CA GLN A 625 -2.67 30.94 -20.49
C GLN A 625 -3.24 32.16 -21.23
N LYS A 626 -4.56 32.36 -21.21
CA LYS A 626 -5.21 33.53 -21.81
C LYS A 626 -5.23 34.76 -20.91
N SER A 627 -5.43 34.58 -19.61
CA SER A 627 -5.63 35.71 -18.68
C SER A 627 -4.36 36.14 -17.96
N GLY A 628 -3.43 35.22 -17.70
CA GLY A 628 -2.32 35.43 -16.76
C GLY A 628 -2.74 35.64 -15.31
N ASP A 629 -4.01 35.39 -14.97
CA ASP A 629 -4.60 35.70 -13.66
C ASP A 629 -4.32 34.58 -12.64
N TRP A 630 -3.31 34.81 -11.81
CA TRP A 630 -2.88 33.90 -10.74
C TRP A 630 -3.91 33.72 -9.62
N GLN A 631 -4.68 34.75 -9.30
CA GLN A 631 -5.68 34.66 -8.23
C GLN A 631 -6.86 33.79 -8.68
N ARG A 632 -7.31 33.96 -9.92
CA ARG A 632 -8.34 33.12 -10.53
C ARG A 632 -7.87 31.67 -10.71
N LEU A 633 -6.61 31.47 -11.11
CA LEU A 633 -6.01 30.13 -11.18
C LEU A 633 -6.06 29.43 -9.83
N LEU A 634 -5.55 30.08 -8.77
CA LEU A 634 -5.54 29.53 -7.41
C LEU A 634 -6.95 29.19 -6.95
N LYS A 635 -7.92 30.08 -7.18
CA LYS A 635 -9.33 29.85 -6.85
C LYS A 635 -9.89 28.62 -7.58
N SER A 636 -9.66 28.52 -8.89
CA SER A 636 -10.18 27.42 -9.72
C SER A 636 -9.58 26.07 -9.30
N LEU A 637 -8.29 26.04 -8.97
CA LEU A 637 -7.63 24.87 -8.41
C LEU A 637 -8.16 24.54 -7.00
N GLY A 638 -8.47 25.55 -6.18
CA GLY A 638 -9.15 25.44 -4.88
C GLY A 638 -10.51 24.76 -4.96
N GLU A 639 -11.36 25.28 -5.84
CA GLU A 639 -12.69 24.74 -6.13
C GLU A 639 -12.60 23.29 -6.64
N LEU A 640 -11.66 23.02 -7.55
CA LEU A 640 -11.43 21.68 -8.08
C LEU A 640 -10.95 20.70 -7.01
N ALA A 641 -10.02 21.08 -6.14
CA ALA A 641 -9.53 20.23 -5.06
C ALA A 641 -10.62 19.91 -4.04
N SER A 642 -11.47 20.88 -3.71
CA SER A 642 -12.59 20.69 -2.77
C SER A 642 -13.58 19.65 -3.30
N LEU A 643 -13.92 19.73 -4.60
CA LEU A 643 -14.77 18.74 -5.26
C LEU A 643 -14.19 17.32 -5.19
N TYR A 644 -12.87 17.18 -5.37
CA TYR A 644 -12.23 15.85 -5.45
C TYR A 644 -11.86 15.24 -4.10
N GLN A 645 -11.55 16.04 -3.08
CA GLN A 645 -11.27 15.50 -1.73
C GLN A 645 -12.45 14.71 -1.17
N GLU A 646 -13.68 15.17 -1.42
CA GLU A 646 -14.91 14.57 -0.88
C GLU A 646 -15.42 13.37 -1.70
N HIS A 647 -15.20 13.36 -3.02
CA HIS A 647 -15.90 12.42 -3.90
C HIS A 647 -15.01 11.41 -4.62
N GLU A 648 -13.69 11.62 -4.74
CA GLU A 648 -12.86 10.81 -5.65
C GLU A 648 -11.52 10.30 -5.06
N GLY A 649 -11.04 9.21 -5.64
CA GLY A 649 -9.95 8.39 -5.16
C GLY A 649 -10.24 6.95 -5.53
N LEU A 650 -9.29 6.02 -5.41
CA LEU A 650 -9.61 4.63 -5.76
C LEU A 650 -10.64 3.96 -4.82
N GLY A 651 -11.01 4.65 -3.74
CA GLY A 651 -12.07 4.25 -2.82
C GLY A 651 -11.89 2.85 -2.23
N GLU A 652 -13.01 2.30 -1.75
CA GLU A 652 -13.12 0.87 -1.46
C GLU A 652 -13.02 0.10 -2.77
N GLY A 653 -11.93 -0.62 -2.99
CA GLY A 653 -11.76 -1.46 -4.19
C GLY A 653 -10.59 -1.05 -5.09
N GLY A 654 -9.92 0.07 -4.84
CA GLY A 654 -8.73 0.47 -5.58
C GLY A 654 -7.61 -0.57 -5.64
N GLN A 655 -7.30 -1.14 -4.48
CA GLN A 655 -6.30 -2.21 -4.35
C GLN A 655 -6.68 -3.45 -5.19
N ARG A 656 -7.99 -3.76 -5.22
CA ARG A 656 -8.59 -4.86 -5.97
C ARG A 656 -8.48 -4.61 -7.49
N THR A 657 -8.74 -3.39 -7.93
CA THR A 657 -8.56 -2.96 -9.32
C THR A 657 -7.10 -3.02 -9.77
N ILE A 658 -6.17 -2.51 -8.95
CA ILE A 658 -4.73 -2.55 -9.23
C ILE A 658 -4.23 -4.00 -9.32
N ARG A 659 -4.77 -4.90 -8.49
CA ARG A 659 -4.49 -6.33 -8.60
C ARG A 659 -4.86 -6.86 -9.98
N LEU A 660 -6.05 -6.55 -10.51
CA LEU A 660 -6.42 -7.00 -11.85
C LEU A 660 -5.49 -6.40 -12.93
N LEU A 661 -5.13 -5.11 -12.82
CA LEU A 661 -4.14 -4.49 -13.71
C LEU A 661 -2.82 -5.28 -13.72
N GLN A 662 -2.30 -5.65 -12.54
CA GLN A 662 -1.08 -6.45 -12.41
C GLN A 662 -1.25 -7.83 -13.07
N LEU A 663 -2.36 -8.52 -12.81
CA LEU A 663 -2.63 -9.84 -13.40
C LEU A 663 -2.73 -9.78 -14.92
N CYS A 664 -3.42 -8.78 -15.47
CA CYS A 664 -3.50 -8.57 -16.91
C CYS A 664 -2.16 -8.18 -17.54
N ARG A 665 -1.21 -7.63 -16.77
CA ARG A 665 0.16 -7.39 -17.27
C ARG A 665 1.00 -8.65 -17.23
N THR A 666 0.87 -9.43 -16.17
CA THR A 666 1.67 -10.63 -15.95
C THR A 666 1.22 -11.80 -16.81
N PHE A 667 -0.08 -12.05 -16.97
CA PHE A 667 -0.58 -13.24 -17.67
C PHE A 667 -1.14 -12.87 -19.05
N LYS A 668 -0.75 -13.63 -20.09
CA LYS A 668 -1.37 -13.53 -21.43
C LYS A 668 -2.82 -13.96 -21.41
N THR A 669 -3.13 -14.99 -20.63
CA THR A 669 -4.50 -15.48 -20.41
C THR A 669 -4.80 -15.64 -18.92
N LEU A 670 -5.94 -15.10 -18.49
CA LEU A 670 -6.50 -15.30 -17.16
C LEU A 670 -7.88 -15.96 -17.31
N ALA A 671 -7.92 -17.28 -17.12
CA ALA A 671 -9.14 -18.06 -17.08
C ALA A 671 -9.79 -17.98 -15.70
N ILE A 672 -11.06 -17.61 -15.64
CA ILE A 672 -11.84 -17.47 -14.40
C ILE A 672 -12.98 -18.47 -14.47
N ALA A 673 -12.90 -19.50 -13.62
CA ALA A 673 -13.88 -20.56 -13.52
C ALA A 673 -14.84 -20.29 -12.36
N THR A 674 -16.13 -20.18 -12.69
CA THR A 674 -17.19 -19.87 -11.73
C THR A 674 -18.54 -20.46 -12.13
N GLU A 675 -19.46 -20.56 -11.16
CA GLU A 675 -20.87 -20.90 -11.39
C GLU A 675 -21.77 -19.66 -11.47
N ASN A 676 -21.22 -18.47 -11.17
CA ASN A 676 -21.97 -17.21 -11.15
C ASN A 676 -22.12 -16.63 -12.57
N VAL A 677 -23.34 -16.73 -13.11
CA VAL A 677 -23.68 -16.27 -14.46
C VAL A 677 -23.47 -14.76 -14.64
N SER A 678 -23.82 -13.93 -13.64
CA SER A 678 -23.63 -12.48 -13.72
C SER A 678 -22.17 -12.09 -13.92
N VAL A 679 -21.25 -12.84 -13.29
CA VAL A 679 -19.80 -12.64 -13.46
C VAL A 679 -19.35 -13.08 -14.85
N LEU A 680 -19.85 -14.22 -15.35
CA LEU A 680 -19.52 -14.70 -16.70
C LEU A 680 -20.00 -13.72 -17.78
N ASP A 681 -21.22 -13.20 -17.65
CA ASP A 681 -21.79 -12.21 -18.56
C ASP A 681 -21.00 -10.90 -18.52
N TYR A 682 -20.64 -10.44 -17.31
CA TYR A 682 -19.83 -9.24 -17.15
C TYR A 682 -18.43 -9.40 -17.80
N LEU A 683 -17.76 -10.54 -17.60
CA LEU A 683 -16.46 -10.82 -18.22
C LEU A 683 -16.57 -10.87 -19.75
N ASN A 684 -17.66 -11.41 -20.29
CA ASN A 684 -17.92 -11.44 -21.73
C ASN A 684 -18.27 -10.05 -22.29
N TRP A 685 -18.94 -9.19 -21.54
CA TRP A 685 -19.15 -7.79 -21.93
C TRP A 685 -17.82 -7.01 -21.93
N LEU A 686 -17.01 -7.20 -20.87
CA LEU A 686 -15.76 -6.51 -20.67
C LEU A 686 -14.74 -6.89 -21.75
N ASP A 687 -14.45 -8.18 -21.93
CA ASP A 687 -13.48 -8.69 -22.91
C ASP A 687 -14.13 -9.76 -23.82
N PRO A 688 -15.00 -9.34 -24.75
CA PRO A 688 -15.74 -10.25 -25.61
C PRO A 688 -14.84 -11.00 -26.59
N PRO A 689 -15.25 -12.21 -27.03
CA PRO A 689 -14.53 -12.95 -28.05
C PRO A 689 -14.51 -12.17 -29.37
N LEU A 690 -13.32 -11.99 -29.93
CA LEU A 690 -13.07 -11.32 -31.21
C LEU A 690 -12.83 -12.29 -32.36
N THR A 691 -12.87 -13.61 -32.10
CA THR A 691 -12.60 -14.67 -33.10
C THR A 691 -13.50 -14.55 -34.33
N ASN A 692 -14.73 -14.07 -34.17
CA ASN A 692 -15.70 -13.90 -35.26
C ASN A 692 -15.31 -12.81 -36.28
N TYR A 693 -14.44 -11.87 -35.90
CA TYR A 693 -13.96 -10.81 -36.80
C TYR A 693 -12.72 -11.22 -37.61
N LEU A 694 -12.20 -12.43 -37.40
CA LEU A 694 -11.02 -12.94 -38.11
C LEU A 694 -11.39 -13.50 -39.49
N PRO A 695 -10.49 -13.41 -40.49
CA PRO A 695 -10.64 -14.12 -41.76
C PRO A 695 -10.85 -15.63 -41.55
N GLU A 696 -11.64 -16.27 -42.41
CA GLU A 696 -12.05 -17.67 -42.25
C GLU A 696 -10.86 -18.61 -42.02
N ALA A 697 -9.80 -18.48 -42.82
CA ALA A 697 -8.60 -19.32 -42.70
C ALA A 697 -7.92 -19.22 -41.31
N VAL A 698 -7.94 -18.04 -40.69
CA VAL A 698 -7.37 -17.79 -39.36
C VAL A 698 -8.36 -18.22 -38.27
N ARG A 699 -9.64 -17.86 -38.43
CA ARG A 699 -10.75 -18.22 -37.53
C ARG A 699 -10.83 -19.73 -37.32
N SER A 700 -10.76 -20.50 -38.40
CA SER A 700 -10.74 -21.97 -38.37
C SER A 700 -9.56 -22.55 -37.59
N ARG A 701 -8.42 -21.86 -37.47
CA ARG A 701 -7.29 -22.30 -36.62
C ARG A 701 -7.58 -22.06 -35.14
N TYR A 702 -8.17 -20.92 -34.79
CA TYR A 702 -8.59 -20.63 -33.42
C TYR A 702 -9.65 -21.63 -32.93
N TYR A 703 -10.67 -21.92 -33.75
CA TYR A 703 -11.71 -22.89 -33.40
C TYR A 703 -11.18 -24.31 -33.24
N ARG A 704 -10.31 -24.78 -34.15
CA ARG A 704 -9.68 -26.11 -34.01
C ARG A 704 -8.90 -26.29 -32.72
N GLN A 705 -8.38 -25.20 -32.15
CA GLN A 705 -7.62 -25.21 -30.91
C GLN A 705 -8.49 -24.90 -29.67
N GLY A 706 -9.77 -24.59 -29.85
CA GLY A 706 -10.65 -24.16 -28.76
C GLY A 706 -10.23 -22.82 -28.12
N ILE A 707 -9.55 -21.96 -28.90
CA ILE A 707 -9.00 -20.69 -28.41
C ILE A 707 -9.86 -19.53 -28.87
N ARG A 708 -10.10 -18.58 -27.98
CA ARG A 708 -10.74 -17.30 -28.29
C ARG A 708 -9.72 -16.17 -28.44
N ALA A 709 -9.85 -15.37 -29.49
CA ALA A 709 -9.15 -14.09 -29.60
C ALA A 709 -9.82 -13.07 -28.66
N SER A 710 -9.03 -12.37 -27.85
CA SER A 710 -9.51 -11.37 -26.88
C SER A 710 -8.39 -10.37 -26.57
N VAL A 711 -8.72 -9.17 -26.10
CA VAL A 711 -7.73 -8.11 -25.86
C VAL A 711 -7.08 -8.30 -24.49
N LEU A 712 -7.91 -8.43 -23.45
CA LEU A 712 -7.43 -8.61 -22.07
C LEU A 712 -7.10 -10.07 -21.74
N GLY A 713 -7.38 -11.02 -22.63
CA GLY A 713 -7.07 -12.42 -22.40
C GLY A 713 -7.85 -12.99 -21.22
N LEU A 714 -8.95 -12.35 -20.82
CA LEU A 714 -9.86 -12.91 -19.83
C LEU A 714 -10.58 -14.08 -20.50
N VAL A 715 -10.81 -15.18 -19.77
CA VAL A 715 -11.55 -16.35 -20.30
C VAL A 715 -12.53 -16.83 -19.22
N PRO A 716 -13.83 -16.50 -19.32
CA PRO A 716 -14.84 -17.03 -18.42
C PRO A 716 -15.08 -18.51 -18.72
N ILE A 717 -15.12 -19.34 -17.68
CA ILE A 717 -15.43 -20.78 -17.75
C ILE A 717 -16.61 -21.06 -16.83
N HIS A 718 -17.69 -21.63 -17.39
CA HIS A 718 -18.89 -21.93 -16.63
C HIS A 718 -18.85 -23.33 -16.00
N LEU A 719 -18.65 -23.40 -14.68
CA LEU A 719 -18.49 -24.68 -13.97
C LEU A 719 -19.79 -25.51 -13.84
N LYS A 720 -20.96 -24.94 -14.19
CA LYS A 720 -22.20 -25.74 -14.29
C LYS A 720 -22.24 -26.62 -15.55
N HIS A 721 -21.44 -26.29 -16.56
CA HIS A 721 -21.41 -26.99 -17.85
C HIS A 721 -20.05 -27.59 -18.17
N THR A 722 -19.07 -27.40 -17.29
CA THR A 722 -17.69 -27.80 -17.52
C THR A 722 -17.10 -28.25 -16.19
N SER A 723 -16.50 -29.44 -16.17
CA SER A 723 -15.81 -29.95 -14.99
C SER A 723 -14.55 -29.14 -14.68
N ALA A 724 -14.08 -29.18 -13.42
CA ALA A 724 -12.79 -28.58 -13.06
C ALA A 724 -11.62 -29.12 -13.89
N HIS A 725 -11.65 -30.40 -14.26
CA HIS A 725 -10.62 -31.00 -15.11
C HIS A 725 -10.65 -30.46 -16.55
N GLU A 726 -11.83 -30.26 -17.14
CA GLU A 726 -11.95 -29.62 -18.46
C GLU A 726 -11.52 -28.14 -18.44
N ALA A 727 -11.77 -27.43 -17.33
CA ALA A 727 -11.25 -26.08 -17.14
C ALA A 727 -9.72 -26.04 -17.15
N LEU A 728 -9.06 -27.01 -16.47
CA LEU A 728 -7.61 -27.17 -16.53
C LEU A 728 -7.10 -27.52 -17.93
N ARG A 729 -7.78 -28.43 -18.65
CA ARG A 729 -7.44 -28.75 -20.04
C ARG A 729 -7.51 -27.52 -20.93
N THR A 730 -8.53 -26.68 -20.75
CA THR A 730 -8.69 -25.41 -21.45
C THR A 730 -7.48 -24.50 -21.18
N ALA A 731 -7.09 -24.32 -19.92
CA ALA A 731 -5.91 -23.53 -19.56
C ALA A 731 -4.60 -24.08 -20.17
N ILE A 732 -4.43 -25.40 -20.20
CA ILE A 732 -3.28 -26.06 -20.85
C ILE A 732 -3.28 -25.85 -22.37
N HIS A 733 -4.44 -25.88 -23.03
CA HIS A 733 -4.55 -25.57 -24.45
C HIS A 733 -4.14 -24.13 -24.75
N TYR A 734 -4.54 -23.16 -23.93
CA TYR A 734 -4.04 -21.78 -24.02
C TYR A 734 -2.52 -21.71 -23.82
N GLY A 735 -1.97 -22.49 -22.89
CA GLY A 735 -0.52 -22.58 -22.66
C GLY A 735 0.22 -23.03 -23.91
N ARG A 736 -0.24 -24.13 -24.53
CA ARG A 736 0.30 -24.67 -25.80
C ARG A 736 0.16 -23.67 -26.95
N TRP A 737 -0.95 -22.95 -27.02
CA TRP A 737 -1.16 -21.91 -28.03
C TRP A 737 -0.13 -20.77 -27.92
N HIS A 738 0.15 -20.31 -26.71
CA HIS A 738 1.14 -19.26 -26.47
C HIS A 738 2.59 -19.74 -26.58
N LYS A 739 2.82 -21.05 -26.47
CA LYS A 739 4.15 -21.68 -26.48
C LYS A 739 4.12 -23.00 -27.28
N PRO A 740 3.98 -22.94 -28.62
CA PRO A 740 3.82 -24.13 -29.45
C PRO A 740 5.08 -25.01 -29.50
N ALA A 741 6.26 -24.46 -29.18
CA ALA A 741 7.52 -25.19 -29.17
C ALA A 741 7.77 -26.02 -27.90
N ALA A 742 6.94 -25.89 -26.86
CA ALA A 742 7.12 -26.65 -25.64
C ALA A 742 6.52 -28.05 -25.76
N ALA A 743 7.37 -29.06 -25.54
CA ALA A 743 6.97 -30.47 -25.53
C ALA A 743 5.91 -30.75 -24.43
N GLU A 744 6.07 -30.14 -23.25
CA GLU A 744 5.16 -30.27 -22.12
C GLU A 744 4.89 -28.92 -21.46
N MET A 745 3.69 -28.77 -20.88
CA MET A 745 3.30 -27.59 -20.11
C MET A 745 3.58 -27.81 -18.63
N GLN A 746 4.42 -26.97 -18.04
CA GLN A 746 4.68 -27.01 -16.60
C GLN A 746 3.51 -26.36 -15.86
N VAL A 747 2.81 -27.16 -15.05
CA VAL A 747 1.66 -26.70 -14.26
C VAL A 747 2.09 -26.47 -12.80
N GLY A 748 1.68 -25.35 -12.23
CA GLY A 748 1.87 -25.00 -10.83
C GLY A 748 0.53 -24.81 -10.12
N PHE A 749 0.27 -25.52 -9.03
CA PHE A 749 -0.97 -25.42 -8.26
C PHE A 749 -0.74 -24.69 -6.92
N LEU A 750 -1.40 -23.55 -6.73
CA LEU A 750 -1.34 -22.74 -5.52
C LEU A 750 -2.46 -23.11 -4.56
N THR A 751 -2.11 -23.68 -3.42
CA THR A 751 -3.09 -23.98 -2.36
C THR A 751 -3.44 -22.77 -1.48
N HIS A 752 -2.56 -21.76 -1.47
CA HIS A 752 -2.60 -20.56 -0.64
C HIS A 752 -1.88 -19.39 -1.34
N PRO A 753 -2.05 -18.14 -0.89
CA PRO A 753 -1.13 -17.05 -1.24
C PRO A 753 0.26 -17.34 -0.68
N LEU A 754 1.25 -17.52 -1.56
CA LEU A 754 2.62 -17.94 -1.21
C LEU A 754 3.64 -17.00 -1.82
N ILE A 755 4.78 -16.83 -1.12
CA ILE A 755 5.97 -16.20 -1.68
C ILE A 755 6.72 -17.27 -2.46
N LEU A 756 6.83 -17.09 -3.77
CA LEU A 756 7.52 -18.03 -4.65
C LEU A 756 8.91 -17.49 -5.00
N LYS A 757 9.95 -18.33 -4.85
CA LYS A 757 11.32 -18.01 -5.21
C LYS A 757 11.91 -19.07 -6.13
N ARG A 758 12.74 -18.69 -7.10
CA ARG A 758 13.56 -19.62 -7.85
C ARG A 758 14.69 -20.12 -6.94
N SER A 759 14.80 -21.44 -6.85
CA SER A 759 15.92 -22.15 -6.21
C SER A 759 17.15 -22.15 -7.10
#